data_AF-A0A941VBH5-F1
#
_entry.id   AF-A0A941VBH5-F1
#
_cell.length_a   1.000
_cell.length_b   1.000
_cell.length_c   1.000
_cell.angle_alpha   90.00
_cell.angle_beta   90.00
_cell.angle_gamma   90.00
#
_symmetry.space_group_name_H-M   'P 1'
#
loop_
_entity.id
_entity.type
_entity.pdbx_description
1 polymer ?
#
loop_
_entity_poly.entity_id
_entity_poly.type
_entity_poly.pdbx_seq_one_letter_code
_entity_poly.pdbx_strand_id
1 'polypeptide(L)'
;MQFSENWLRTLCNPSLNSDELCHLLTMAGLEVEEVEPVAPPFSGVVVAQIVSFEKHPNADKLKVCRVDVGQAEPLQIVCGAPNVVVGMKAPCAMVGAKLPGFEIKAAKLRGLESFGMMCSANELGLSHDHDGLLVLPDDAPVGENLRNYLALDDKKITIKLTPNRADCLSLTGVARELAALTGTPAQLLEPLSVAVTHDRQRAVVLDAPEACPRYCGRVISGVNAKAATPGWMKARLERCGVRSISAAVDITNYVMLELGQPLHAFDNAMLSGAIHVRWPKPGEKLTLLNGQVIEPATNMLLIADEARPLALAGVMGGENSGVSDDTSEIFLESAFFLPDAIVGRARALGFSSDASHRYERGVDYELAQKAMTRATQLLVDICGGSAGPVVEAVSVAHLPQRKAVCFRPARARKILGFDVSDESIHTSLIHLGMRVADVDGILEVTPPSYRFDIEIEEDLIEEVARVYGYDNIRPLPPKAPVTMQACTEQTRPVHRLRRLLAAQDYQEVISYAFVEEAWERDFAGNEDPIKLANPIASQMGVMRSTLLGGLVGALSTNLRRRASRVRLFEIGRCFAKDASGAPVEGYSQPMRVAGLAWGPVAPEQWGQASRRVDFYDVKRDVEILLGGRAEFVAAKHPGFHPGRSAEIKVQGCVTGFMGELHPALVQRYDLANAPILFELSLDAVLASQVPAFAELPRHPTVMRDLALVVGNAVTADALVSGLRAAAVEIVRAVDVFDVYSGKGIEPDQKSVALRVMLQHAERTLEEAEIDNAMRALISAAEREFGGRLRA
;
A
#
# COMPACT_ATOMS: atom_id res chain seq x y z
N MET A 1 12.94 6.59 -8.22
CA MET A 1 14.01 6.99 -9.17
C MET A 1 15.35 6.80 -8.48
N GLN A 2 16.33 6.20 -9.15
CA GLN A 2 17.69 6.04 -8.62
C GLN A 2 18.69 6.94 -9.37
N PHE A 3 19.64 7.54 -8.66
CA PHE A 3 20.70 8.35 -9.27
C PHE A 3 22.01 8.33 -8.46
N SER A 4 23.10 8.66 -9.14
CA SER A 4 24.42 8.89 -8.54
C SER A 4 24.47 10.25 -7.85
N GLU A 5 24.90 10.28 -6.58
CA GLU A 5 25.13 11.53 -5.84
C GLU A 5 26.18 12.39 -6.54
N ASN A 6 27.29 11.80 -7.01
CA ASN A 6 28.32 12.53 -7.74
C ASN A 6 27.78 13.15 -9.03
N TRP A 7 26.91 12.44 -9.76
CA TRP A 7 26.28 13.03 -10.95
C TRP A 7 25.37 14.20 -10.59
N LEU A 8 24.55 14.08 -9.54
CA LEU A 8 23.75 15.20 -9.04
C LEU A 8 24.63 16.40 -8.66
N ARG A 9 25.76 16.16 -7.99
CA ARG A 9 26.73 17.20 -7.60
C ARG A 9 27.42 17.87 -8.79
N THR A 10 27.48 17.25 -9.96
CA THR A 10 27.92 17.97 -11.17
C THR A 10 26.93 19.03 -11.64
N LEU A 11 25.65 18.92 -11.23
CA LEU A 11 24.60 19.87 -11.56
C LEU A 11 24.36 20.86 -10.41
N CYS A 12 24.35 20.43 -9.16
CA CYS A 12 24.18 21.29 -8.00
C CYS A 12 24.94 20.71 -6.81
N ASN A 13 25.96 21.42 -6.32
CA ASN A 13 26.86 20.94 -5.27
C ASN A 13 26.80 21.83 -4.01
N PRO A 14 25.74 21.73 -3.20
CA PRO A 14 25.68 22.47 -1.94
C PRO A 14 26.74 21.95 -0.96
N SER A 15 27.16 22.80 -0.03
CA SER A 15 28.09 22.45 1.06
C SER A 15 27.43 21.59 2.15
N LEU A 16 26.80 20.49 1.74
CA LEU A 16 26.15 19.49 2.58
C LEU A 16 26.86 18.15 2.40
N ASN A 17 27.01 17.40 3.48
CA ASN A 17 27.42 16.00 3.38
C ASN A 17 26.27 15.14 2.80
N SER A 18 26.54 13.88 2.47
CA SER A 18 25.54 12.99 1.86
C SER A 18 24.28 12.80 2.73
N ASP A 19 24.43 12.73 4.06
CA ASP A 19 23.32 12.44 4.96
C ASP A 19 22.43 13.67 5.12
N GLU A 20 23.03 14.86 5.23
CA GLU A 20 22.34 16.15 5.20
C GLU A 20 21.61 16.37 3.87
N LEU A 21 22.24 16.02 2.74
CA LEU A 21 21.61 16.08 1.41
C LEU A 21 20.38 15.18 1.34
N CYS A 22 20.50 13.92 1.76
CA CYS A 22 19.38 12.97 1.74
C CYS A 22 18.24 13.39 2.67
N HIS A 23 18.58 13.93 3.84
CA HIS A 23 17.61 14.48 4.78
C HIS A 23 16.87 15.68 4.16
N LEU A 24 17.60 16.63 3.56
CA LEU A 24 17.01 17.80 2.91
C LEU A 24 16.05 17.40 1.78
N LEU A 25 16.45 16.48 0.90
CA LEU A 25 15.59 15.98 -0.18
C LEU A 25 14.31 15.36 0.38
N THR A 26 14.42 14.54 1.43
CA THR A 26 13.27 13.91 2.09
C THR A 26 12.32 14.95 2.68
N MET A 27 12.84 15.94 3.41
CA MET A 27 12.05 17.01 4.00
C MET A 27 11.43 17.96 2.95
N ALA A 28 11.98 17.98 1.74
CA ALA A 28 11.43 18.69 0.59
C ALA A 28 10.41 17.89 -0.22
N GLY A 29 9.96 16.73 0.26
CA GLY A 29 8.96 15.88 -0.39
C GLY A 29 9.53 14.88 -1.40
N LEU A 30 10.87 14.73 -1.48
CA LEU A 30 11.57 13.74 -2.30
C LEU A 30 12.13 12.66 -1.37
N GLU A 31 11.25 11.82 -0.81
CA GLU A 31 11.59 10.80 0.19
C GLU A 31 12.72 9.89 -0.31
N VAL A 32 13.84 9.89 0.40
CA VAL A 32 14.96 8.97 0.12
C VAL A 32 14.66 7.62 0.77
N GLU A 33 14.35 6.61 -0.04
CA GLU A 33 14.07 5.24 0.44
C GLU A 33 15.35 4.46 0.74
N GLU A 34 16.41 4.70 -0.04
CA GLU A 34 17.62 3.89 0.02
C GLU A 34 18.85 4.68 -0.41
N VAL A 35 19.97 4.41 0.27
CA VAL A 35 21.29 4.96 -0.05
C VAL A 35 22.32 3.85 0.00
N GLU A 36 22.87 3.48 -1.15
CA GLU A 36 23.85 2.39 -1.28
C GLU A 36 25.20 2.93 -1.78
N PRO A 37 26.35 2.49 -1.24
CA PRO A 37 27.64 2.83 -1.83
C PRO A 37 27.78 2.18 -3.23
N VAL A 38 28.43 2.87 -4.16
CA VAL A 38 28.70 2.33 -5.51
C VAL A 38 29.69 1.16 -5.46
N ALA A 39 30.63 1.18 -4.50
CA ALA A 39 31.60 0.11 -4.30
C ALA A 39 31.84 -0.12 -2.80
N PRO A 40 32.12 -1.37 -2.38
CA PRO A 40 32.51 -1.65 -1.01
C PRO A 40 33.82 -0.93 -0.66
N PRO A 41 34.09 -0.71 0.64
CA PRO A 41 35.32 -0.06 1.07
C PRO A 41 36.53 -0.95 0.78
N PHE A 42 37.54 -0.37 0.12
CA PHE A 42 38.87 -0.96 -0.04
C PHE A 42 39.95 0.13 -0.11
N SER A 43 41.21 -0.21 0.13
CA SER A 43 42.33 0.73 0.11
C SER A 43 43.61 0.12 -0.45
N GLY A 44 44.55 0.96 -0.91
CA GLY A 44 45.85 0.53 -1.43
C GLY A 44 45.80 -0.11 -2.82
N VAL A 45 44.74 0.13 -3.59
CA VAL A 45 44.60 -0.34 -4.97
C VAL A 45 44.86 0.82 -5.94
N VAL A 46 45.78 0.62 -6.88
CA VAL A 46 46.19 1.63 -7.87
C VAL A 46 46.01 1.13 -9.29
N VAL A 47 45.91 2.05 -10.25
CA VAL A 47 46.00 1.74 -11.68
C VAL A 47 47.40 1.28 -12.00
N ALA A 48 47.54 0.13 -12.66
CA ALA A 48 48.82 -0.47 -12.97
C ALA A 48 48.90 -0.95 -14.42
N GLN A 49 50.11 -1.01 -14.98
CA GLN A 49 50.35 -1.46 -16.35
C GLN A 49 51.23 -2.72 -16.38
N ILE A 50 50.84 -3.71 -17.17
CA ILE A 50 51.62 -4.93 -17.36
C ILE A 50 52.75 -4.66 -18.37
N VAL A 51 53.99 -4.59 -17.90
CA VAL A 51 55.17 -4.29 -18.72
C VAL A 51 55.65 -5.53 -19.48
N SER A 52 55.67 -6.68 -18.81
CA SER A 52 56.01 -7.97 -19.40
C SER A 52 55.47 -9.11 -18.54
N PHE A 53 55.36 -10.32 -19.09
CA PHE A 53 55.08 -11.51 -18.30
C PHE A 53 55.73 -12.75 -18.91
N GLU A 54 56.08 -13.71 -18.06
CA GLU A 54 56.62 -15.02 -18.45
C GLU A 54 55.77 -16.15 -17.86
N LYS A 55 55.82 -17.35 -18.46
CA LYS A 55 55.14 -18.52 -17.89
C LYS A 55 55.80 -18.91 -16.56
N HIS A 56 55.00 -19.18 -15.53
CA HIS A 56 55.54 -19.56 -14.23
C HIS A 56 56.27 -20.93 -14.33
N PRO A 57 57.54 -21.05 -13.90
CA PRO A 57 58.37 -22.25 -14.12
C PRO A 57 57.80 -23.50 -13.44
N ASN A 58 57.09 -23.31 -12.31
CA ASN A 58 56.53 -24.40 -11.50
C ASN A 58 54.99 -24.49 -11.52
N ALA A 59 54.29 -23.80 -12.44
CA ALA A 59 52.83 -23.82 -12.49
C ALA A 59 52.26 -23.45 -13.88
N ASP A 60 51.53 -24.38 -14.50
CA ASP A 60 51.05 -24.20 -15.89
C ASP A 60 50.03 -23.07 -16.10
N LYS A 61 49.22 -22.77 -15.08
CA LYS A 61 48.15 -21.76 -15.14
C LYS A 61 48.56 -20.38 -14.59
N LEU A 62 49.79 -20.22 -14.12
CA LEU A 62 50.27 -18.96 -13.55
C LEU A 62 51.27 -18.29 -14.48
N LYS A 63 51.25 -16.96 -14.48
CA LYS A 63 52.18 -16.07 -15.17
C LYS A 63 52.90 -15.22 -14.13
N VAL A 64 54.16 -14.92 -14.37
CA VAL A 64 54.95 -13.99 -13.55
C VAL A 64 55.01 -12.68 -14.30
N CYS A 65 54.28 -11.68 -13.82
CA CYS A 65 54.14 -10.38 -14.47
C CYS A 65 55.10 -9.36 -13.84
N ARG A 66 55.75 -8.53 -14.67
CA ARG A 66 56.35 -7.26 -14.27
C ARG A 66 55.31 -6.17 -14.45
N VAL A 67 54.95 -5.50 -13.36
CA VAL A 67 53.82 -4.57 -13.29
C VAL A 67 54.33 -3.20 -12.85
N ASP A 68 54.11 -2.18 -13.68
CA ASP A 68 54.36 -0.79 -13.32
C ASP A 68 53.16 -0.24 -12.54
N VAL A 69 53.44 0.32 -11.37
CA VAL A 69 52.48 0.92 -10.44
C VAL A 69 52.81 2.39 -10.15
N GLY A 70 53.63 3.03 -10.99
CA GLY A 70 54.07 4.42 -10.82
C GLY A 70 55.21 4.57 -9.81
N GLN A 71 55.92 3.48 -9.50
CA GLN A 71 57.12 3.47 -8.66
C GLN A 71 58.39 3.43 -9.51
N ALA A 72 59.55 3.64 -8.88
CA ALA A 72 60.84 3.68 -9.58
C ALA A 72 61.20 2.34 -10.27
N GLU A 73 60.73 1.21 -9.74
CA GLU A 73 60.95 -0.12 -10.32
C GLU A 73 59.63 -0.92 -10.44
N PRO A 74 59.42 -1.67 -11.54
CA PRO A 74 58.24 -2.53 -11.69
C PRO A 74 58.20 -3.68 -10.67
N LEU A 75 57.01 -3.92 -10.11
CA LEU A 75 56.76 -5.01 -9.17
C LEU A 75 56.67 -6.36 -9.88
N GLN A 76 57.12 -7.42 -9.19
CA GLN A 76 56.86 -8.80 -9.62
C GLN A 76 55.55 -9.28 -8.99
N ILE A 77 54.58 -9.65 -9.83
CA ILE A 77 53.26 -10.15 -9.39
C ILE A 77 52.94 -11.45 -10.11
N VAL A 78 52.61 -12.50 -9.36
CA VAL A 78 52.16 -13.78 -9.92
C VAL A 78 50.65 -13.70 -10.17
N CYS A 79 50.22 -13.86 -11.43
CA CYS A 79 48.83 -13.74 -11.85
C CYS A 79 48.34 -14.99 -12.59
N GLY A 80 47.13 -15.44 -12.29
CA GLY A 80 46.50 -16.60 -12.96
C GLY A 80 45.44 -16.24 -14.00
N ALA A 81 45.19 -14.94 -14.23
CA ALA A 81 44.09 -14.52 -15.09
C ALA A 81 44.36 -14.84 -16.58
N PRO A 82 43.35 -15.37 -17.29
CA PRO A 82 43.52 -15.81 -18.67
C PRO A 82 43.78 -14.63 -19.62
N ASN A 83 43.17 -13.48 -19.34
CA ASN A 83 43.15 -12.28 -20.18
C ASN A 83 44.38 -11.36 -20.07
N VAL A 84 45.43 -11.75 -19.33
CA VAL A 84 46.66 -10.95 -19.20
C VAL A 84 47.36 -10.77 -20.55
N VAL A 85 47.57 -9.51 -20.95
CA VAL A 85 48.38 -9.12 -22.12
C VAL A 85 49.36 -8.00 -21.76
N VAL A 86 50.47 -7.90 -22.50
CA VAL A 86 51.44 -6.81 -22.33
C VAL A 86 50.81 -5.49 -22.75
N GLY A 87 51.04 -4.43 -21.98
CA GLY A 87 50.46 -3.10 -22.18
C GLY A 87 49.11 -2.90 -21.49
N MET A 88 48.43 -3.96 -21.05
CA MET A 88 47.14 -3.88 -20.35
C MET A 88 47.24 -3.01 -19.09
N LYS A 89 46.29 -2.09 -18.93
CA LYS A 89 46.05 -1.39 -17.68
C LYS A 89 44.98 -2.09 -16.86
N ALA A 90 45.27 -2.38 -15.60
CA ALA A 90 44.37 -3.07 -14.70
C ALA A 90 44.64 -2.66 -13.24
N PRO A 91 43.69 -2.83 -12.32
CA PRO A 91 43.92 -2.53 -10.92
C PRO A 91 44.94 -3.47 -10.27
N CYS A 92 45.87 -2.91 -9.50
CA CYS A 92 46.83 -3.64 -8.69
C CYS A 92 46.64 -3.30 -7.21
N ALA A 93 46.33 -4.30 -6.40
CA ALA A 93 46.33 -4.19 -4.95
C ALA A 93 47.75 -4.37 -4.42
N MET A 94 48.29 -3.30 -3.83
CA MET A 94 49.65 -3.23 -3.30
C MET A 94 49.79 -4.05 -2.00
N VAL A 95 51.01 -4.38 -1.59
CA VAL A 95 51.24 -4.94 -0.25
C VAL A 95 50.72 -3.97 0.82
N GLY A 96 49.90 -4.45 1.74
CA GLY A 96 49.17 -3.65 2.73
C GLY A 96 47.80 -3.14 2.28
N ALA A 97 47.40 -3.39 1.03
CA ALA A 97 46.06 -3.10 0.54
C ALA A 97 45.00 -3.93 1.28
N LYS A 98 43.83 -3.33 1.55
CA LYS A 98 42.69 -4.00 2.18
C LYS A 98 41.56 -4.10 1.18
N LEU A 99 41.21 -5.34 0.80
CA LEU A 99 40.11 -5.66 -0.10
C LEU A 99 38.90 -6.17 0.70
N PRO A 100 37.71 -6.28 0.08
CA PRO A 100 36.57 -6.91 0.72
C PRO A 100 36.90 -8.33 1.21
N GLY A 101 37.02 -8.50 2.52
CA GLY A 101 37.24 -9.80 3.17
C GLY A 101 38.70 -10.22 3.40
N PHE A 102 39.72 -9.52 2.87
CA PHE A 102 41.13 -9.89 3.10
C PHE A 102 42.14 -8.74 2.87
N GLU A 103 43.37 -8.93 3.34
CA GLU A 103 44.49 -7.99 3.23
C GLU A 103 45.61 -8.57 2.36
N ILE A 104 46.22 -7.75 1.52
CA ILE A 104 47.33 -8.16 0.65
C ILE A 104 48.65 -8.15 1.42
N LYS A 105 49.34 -9.29 1.38
CA LYS A 105 50.68 -9.47 1.96
C LYS A 105 51.63 -9.98 0.89
N ALA A 106 52.91 -9.65 1.01
CA ALA A 106 53.94 -10.28 0.19
C ALA A 106 53.95 -11.79 0.47
N ALA A 107 53.83 -12.59 -0.59
CA ALA A 107 53.71 -14.04 -0.47
C ALA A 107 54.57 -14.76 -1.52
N LYS A 108 54.95 -16.00 -1.23
CA LYS A 108 55.56 -16.90 -2.21
C LYS A 108 54.50 -17.82 -2.81
N LEU A 109 54.14 -17.59 -4.07
CA LEU A 109 53.25 -18.47 -4.83
C LEU A 109 54.11 -19.45 -5.62
N ARG A 110 54.02 -20.74 -5.29
CA ARG A 110 54.74 -21.85 -5.98
C ARG A 110 56.25 -21.62 -6.13
N GLY A 111 56.84 -20.96 -5.13
CA GLY A 111 58.29 -20.72 -5.01
C GLY A 111 58.77 -19.34 -5.45
N LEU A 112 57.93 -18.55 -6.15
CA LEU A 112 58.26 -17.19 -6.57
C LEU A 112 57.53 -16.14 -5.72
N GLU A 113 58.21 -15.02 -5.46
CA GLU A 113 57.66 -13.91 -4.69
C GLU A 113 56.66 -13.11 -5.52
N SER A 114 55.55 -12.72 -4.90
CA SER A 114 54.52 -11.83 -5.45
C SER A 114 54.34 -10.65 -4.50
N PHE A 115 54.58 -9.44 -5.01
CA PHE A 115 54.54 -8.18 -4.25
C PHE A 115 53.24 -7.42 -4.48
N GLY A 116 52.12 -8.13 -4.51
CA GLY A 116 50.80 -7.56 -4.79
C GLY A 116 49.89 -8.56 -5.49
N MET A 117 48.75 -8.06 -5.95
CA MET A 117 47.73 -8.84 -6.67
C MET A 117 47.05 -7.98 -7.73
N MET A 118 47.04 -8.44 -8.99
CA MET A 118 46.20 -7.85 -10.04
C MET A 118 44.74 -8.25 -9.79
N CYS A 119 43.81 -7.30 -9.85
CA CYS A 119 42.43 -7.51 -9.41
C CYS A 119 41.43 -7.60 -10.57
N SER A 120 40.45 -8.49 -10.42
CA SER A 120 39.20 -8.56 -11.15
C SER A 120 38.14 -7.60 -10.57
N ALA A 121 37.04 -7.39 -11.30
CA ALA A 121 35.92 -6.61 -10.80
C ALA A 121 35.26 -7.27 -9.57
N ASN A 122 35.19 -8.61 -9.53
CA ASN A 122 34.63 -9.37 -8.41
C ASN A 122 35.47 -9.28 -7.13
N GLU A 123 36.81 -9.34 -7.24
CA GLU A 123 37.68 -9.17 -6.05
C GLU A 123 37.57 -7.77 -5.43
N LEU A 124 37.26 -6.76 -6.25
CA LEU A 124 36.99 -5.40 -5.79
C LEU A 124 35.54 -5.19 -5.34
N GLY A 125 34.67 -6.20 -5.53
CA GLY A 125 33.24 -6.14 -5.25
C GLY A 125 32.47 -5.16 -6.15
N LEU A 126 32.94 -4.93 -7.38
CA LEU A 126 32.32 -4.04 -8.38
C LEU A 126 31.33 -4.77 -9.31
N SER A 127 31.50 -6.08 -9.48
CA SER A 127 30.66 -6.93 -10.35
C SER A 127 30.78 -8.39 -9.93
N HIS A 128 29.85 -9.26 -10.35
CA HIS A 128 29.97 -10.71 -10.19
C HIS A 128 30.81 -11.38 -11.29
N ASP A 129 31.34 -10.61 -12.23
CA ASP A 129 32.20 -11.09 -13.30
C ASP A 129 33.55 -11.59 -12.77
N HIS A 130 33.88 -12.84 -13.11
CA HIS A 130 35.07 -13.55 -12.70
C HIS A 130 35.91 -14.06 -13.89
N ASP A 131 35.63 -13.57 -15.10
CA ASP A 131 36.27 -14.05 -16.34
C ASP A 131 37.74 -13.60 -16.48
N GLY A 132 38.19 -12.63 -15.69
CA GLY A 132 39.59 -12.18 -15.67
C GLY A 132 39.84 -10.88 -14.92
N LEU A 133 40.99 -10.24 -15.20
CA LEU A 133 41.33 -8.93 -14.65
C LEU A 133 40.37 -7.85 -15.16
N LEU A 134 40.11 -6.83 -14.32
CA LEU A 134 39.38 -5.65 -14.74
C LEU A 134 40.24 -4.85 -15.72
N VAL A 135 39.83 -4.82 -16.99
CA VAL A 135 40.53 -4.07 -18.04
C VAL A 135 40.16 -2.59 -17.94
N LEU A 136 41.16 -1.73 -17.78
CA LEU A 136 41.01 -0.29 -17.77
C LEU A 136 41.37 0.30 -19.14
N PRO A 137 40.85 1.50 -19.48
CA PRO A 137 41.25 2.22 -20.68
C PRO A 137 42.77 2.44 -20.81
N ASP A 138 43.28 2.45 -22.03
CA ASP A 138 44.71 2.61 -22.32
C ASP A 138 45.28 3.97 -21.87
N ASP A 139 44.43 4.97 -21.64
CA ASP A 139 44.79 6.29 -21.12
C ASP A 139 44.75 6.38 -19.58
N ALA A 140 44.40 5.29 -18.87
CA ALA A 140 44.31 5.29 -17.41
C ALA A 140 45.67 5.65 -16.74
N PRO A 141 45.74 6.60 -15.81
CA PRO A 141 46.99 7.09 -15.25
C PRO A 141 47.62 6.09 -14.27
N VAL A 142 48.76 5.51 -14.64
CA VAL A 142 49.48 4.52 -13.82
C VAL A 142 49.92 5.16 -12.49
N GLY A 143 49.66 4.45 -11.39
CA GLY A 143 49.94 4.90 -10.02
C GLY A 143 48.81 5.67 -9.34
N GLU A 144 47.77 6.08 -10.07
CA GLU A 144 46.61 6.74 -9.45
C GLU A 144 45.79 5.76 -8.59
N ASN A 145 45.23 6.24 -7.49
CA ASN A 145 44.31 5.47 -6.66
C ASN A 145 43.05 5.10 -7.47
N LEU A 146 42.71 3.80 -7.49
CA LEU A 146 41.61 3.30 -8.29
C LEU A 146 40.25 3.91 -7.91
N ARG A 147 40.02 4.18 -6.62
CA ARG A 147 38.76 4.77 -6.15
C ARG A 147 38.56 6.18 -6.67
N ASN A 148 39.64 6.94 -6.81
CA ASN A 148 39.61 8.27 -7.41
C ASN A 148 39.37 8.18 -8.92
N TYR A 149 40.16 7.35 -9.62
CA TYR A 149 40.07 7.18 -11.08
C TYR A 149 38.68 6.74 -11.55
N LEU A 150 38.05 5.78 -10.85
CA LEU A 150 36.71 5.27 -11.18
C LEU A 150 35.57 5.99 -10.44
N ALA A 151 35.88 7.03 -9.66
CA ALA A 151 34.94 7.75 -8.80
C ALA A 151 34.02 6.80 -7.98
N LEU A 152 34.65 5.89 -7.24
CA LEU A 152 33.98 4.82 -6.46
C LEU A 152 33.48 5.29 -5.10
N ASP A 153 33.98 6.42 -4.61
CA ASP A 153 33.45 7.11 -3.44
C ASP A 153 32.23 7.93 -3.87
N ASP A 154 31.17 7.20 -4.18
CA ASP A 154 29.88 7.69 -4.66
C ASP A 154 28.76 6.87 -4.03
N LYS A 155 27.55 7.43 -4.00
CA LYS A 155 26.35 6.79 -3.47
C LYS A 155 25.25 6.76 -4.53
N LYS A 156 24.57 5.62 -4.61
CA LYS A 156 23.30 5.45 -5.32
C LYS A 156 22.19 5.87 -4.37
N ILE A 157 21.47 6.92 -4.72
CA ILE A 157 20.34 7.43 -3.95
C ILE A 157 19.05 7.03 -4.69
N THR A 158 18.15 6.34 -4.00
CA THR A 158 16.82 6.01 -4.51
C THR A 158 15.78 6.88 -3.82
N ILE A 159 15.08 7.72 -4.60
CA ILE A 159 13.95 8.54 -4.13
C ILE A 159 12.61 7.95 -4.55
N LYS A 160 11.62 8.02 -3.65
CA LYS A 160 10.21 7.75 -3.93
C LYS A 160 9.50 9.04 -4.23
N LEU A 161 9.04 9.16 -5.48
CA LEU A 161 8.32 10.33 -5.93
C LEU A 161 6.82 10.13 -5.81
N THR A 162 6.14 11.12 -5.25
CA THR A 162 4.70 11.27 -5.35
C THR A 162 4.30 11.68 -6.78
N PRO A 163 3.07 11.38 -7.24
CA PRO A 163 2.67 11.64 -8.62
C PRO A 163 2.75 13.11 -9.06
N ASN A 164 2.68 14.07 -8.13
CA ASN A 164 2.74 15.50 -8.42
C ASN A 164 4.15 15.98 -8.81
N ARG A 165 5.21 15.28 -8.40
CA ARG A 165 6.62 15.69 -8.62
C ARG A 165 7.24 15.03 -9.86
N ALA A 166 6.52 15.12 -10.98
CA ALA A 166 6.95 14.53 -12.25
C ALA A 166 8.27 15.15 -12.76
N ASP A 167 8.50 16.44 -12.46
CA ASP A 167 9.71 17.19 -12.79
C ASP A 167 10.98 16.54 -12.21
N CYS A 168 10.87 15.97 -11.00
CA CYS A 168 11.97 15.30 -10.31
C CYS A 168 12.27 13.88 -10.80
N LEU A 169 11.62 13.39 -11.88
CA LEU A 169 12.00 12.14 -12.56
C LEU A 169 13.26 12.29 -13.45
N SER A 170 14.10 13.29 -13.14
CA SER A 170 15.34 13.63 -13.83
C SER A 170 16.35 14.26 -12.89
N LEU A 171 17.64 14.10 -13.18
CA LEU A 171 18.71 14.76 -12.44
C LEU A 171 18.62 16.29 -12.54
N THR A 172 18.20 16.82 -13.70
CA THR A 172 17.94 18.25 -13.87
C THR A 172 16.84 18.75 -12.94
N GLY A 173 15.73 18.01 -12.80
CA GLY A 173 14.64 18.35 -11.89
C GLY A 173 15.06 18.32 -10.43
N VAL A 174 15.76 17.25 -10.00
CA VAL A 174 16.29 17.14 -8.64
C VAL A 174 17.32 18.25 -8.35
N ALA A 175 18.17 18.60 -9.32
CA ALA A 175 19.15 19.68 -9.18
C ALA A 175 18.49 21.06 -9.05
N ARG A 176 17.39 21.32 -9.78
CA ARG A 176 16.60 22.55 -9.64
C ARG A 176 15.99 22.65 -8.24
N GLU A 177 15.43 21.56 -7.74
CA GLU A 177 14.92 21.53 -6.37
C GLU A 177 16.00 21.80 -5.34
N LEU A 178 17.14 21.11 -5.46
CA LEU A 178 18.25 21.31 -4.54
C LEU A 178 18.78 22.75 -4.58
N ALA A 179 18.82 23.36 -5.77
CA ALA A 179 19.18 24.76 -5.93
C ALA A 179 18.16 25.68 -5.26
N ALA A 180 16.87 25.40 -5.39
CA ALA A 180 15.83 26.21 -4.76
C ALA A 180 15.90 26.17 -3.23
N LEU A 181 16.15 24.98 -2.67
CA LEU A 181 16.22 24.75 -1.23
C LEU A 181 17.48 25.30 -0.57
N THR A 182 18.62 25.23 -1.26
CA THR A 182 19.93 25.61 -0.68
C THR A 182 20.44 26.97 -1.14
N GLY A 183 19.83 27.55 -2.18
CA GLY A 183 20.34 28.74 -2.87
C GLY A 183 21.62 28.48 -3.69
N THR A 184 22.09 27.23 -3.78
CA THR A 184 23.26 26.87 -4.59
C THR A 184 22.87 26.87 -6.07
N PRO A 185 23.55 27.61 -6.96
CA PRO A 185 23.19 27.65 -8.37
C PRO A 185 23.27 26.27 -9.04
N ALA A 186 22.24 25.91 -9.81
CA ALA A 186 22.26 24.72 -10.65
C ALA A 186 22.98 25.00 -11.99
N GLN A 187 23.97 24.17 -12.33
CA GLN A 187 24.64 24.11 -13.63
C GLN A 187 23.79 23.30 -14.61
N LEU A 188 22.79 23.95 -15.19
CA LEU A 188 21.92 23.33 -16.18
C LEU A 188 22.56 23.33 -17.57
N LEU A 189 22.13 22.39 -18.42
CA LEU A 189 22.65 22.28 -19.79
C LEU A 189 22.38 23.58 -20.58
N GLU A 190 23.45 24.20 -21.07
CA GLU A 190 23.39 25.36 -21.98
C GLU A 190 22.69 25.01 -23.30
N PRO A 191 22.13 25.99 -24.04
CA PRO A 191 21.59 25.77 -25.37
C PRO A 191 22.63 25.14 -26.29
N LEU A 192 22.39 23.90 -26.71
CA LEU A 192 23.22 23.18 -27.67
C LEU A 192 22.74 23.45 -29.10
N SER A 193 23.66 23.39 -30.05
CA SER A 193 23.34 23.34 -31.48
C SER A 193 24.21 22.27 -32.15
N VAL A 194 23.60 21.45 -33.00
CA VAL A 194 24.29 20.43 -33.79
C VAL A 194 24.14 20.81 -35.25
N ALA A 195 25.26 20.99 -35.96
CA ALA A 195 25.27 21.39 -37.35
C ALA A 195 24.48 20.41 -38.23
N VAL A 196 23.64 20.96 -39.10
CA VAL A 196 22.92 20.18 -40.12
C VAL A 196 23.88 19.96 -41.28
N THR A 197 24.19 18.71 -41.58
CA THR A 197 25.20 18.32 -42.59
C THR A 197 24.61 17.60 -43.80
N HIS A 198 23.32 17.27 -43.76
CA HIS A 198 22.54 16.80 -44.91
C HIS A 198 21.07 17.24 -44.78
N ASP A 199 20.27 17.05 -45.83
CA ASP A 199 18.86 17.49 -45.93
C ASP A 199 17.83 16.37 -45.71
N ARG A 200 18.28 15.11 -45.55
CA ARG A 200 17.37 13.98 -45.26
C ARG A 200 16.51 14.23 -44.02
N GLN A 201 15.22 14.00 -44.18
CA GLN A 201 14.20 14.19 -43.15
C GLN A 201 12.99 13.30 -43.43
N ARG A 202 12.15 13.09 -42.42
CA ARG A 202 10.82 12.46 -42.57
C ARG A 202 9.75 13.43 -42.10
N ALA A 203 8.65 13.51 -42.84
CA ALA A 203 7.49 14.26 -42.40
C ALA A 203 6.89 13.62 -41.14
N VAL A 204 6.40 14.45 -40.23
CA VAL A 204 5.71 14.04 -39.01
C VAL A 204 4.30 14.62 -39.07
N VAL A 205 3.29 13.76 -38.91
CA VAL A 205 1.87 14.11 -38.96
C VAL A 205 1.23 13.76 -37.61
N LEU A 206 0.62 14.77 -36.99
CA LEU A 206 -0.15 14.60 -35.76
C LEU A 206 -1.62 14.37 -36.13
N ASP A 207 -2.02 13.11 -36.26
CA ASP A 207 -3.43 12.76 -36.52
C ASP A 207 -4.28 12.84 -35.23
N ALA A 208 -3.64 12.72 -34.07
CA ALA A 208 -4.24 12.87 -32.74
C ALA A 208 -3.52 13.99 -31.93
N PRO A 209 -3.59 15.26 -32.36
CA PRO A 209 -2.90 16.37 -31.71
C PRO A 209 -3.36 16.61 -30.26
N GLU A 210 -4.58 16.19 -29.91
CA GLU A 210 -5.12 16.23 -28.55
C GLU A 210 -4.42 15.26 -27.58
N ALA A 211 -3.74 14.23 -28.11
CA ALA A 211 -2.97 13.27 -27.33
C ALA A 211 -1.46 13.49 -27.45
N CYS A 212 -0.99 13.98 -28.60
CA CYS A 212 0.39 14.35 -28.86
C CYS A 212 0.46 15.70 -29.59
N PRO A 213 0.54 16.82 -28.86
CA PRO A 213 0.56 18.15 -29.47
C PRO A 213 1.96 18.56 -29.90
N ARG A 214 3.01 17.80 -29.58
CA ARG A 214 4.37 18.08 -30.05
C ARG A 214 5.13 16.77 -30.30
N TYR A 215 5.70 16.65 -31.49
CA TYR A 215 6.59 15.55 -31.87
C TYR A 215 7.76 16.09 -32.67
N CYS A 216 8.98 15.80 -32.21
CA CYS A 216 10.22 16.11 -32.90
C CYS A 216 10.82 14.83 -33.46
N GLY A 217 11.17 14.86 -34.74
CA GLY A 217 11.89 13.80 -35.46
C GLY A 217 13.22 14.30 -36.00
N ARG A 218 14.25 13.44 -36.02
CA ARG A 218 15.53 13.78 -36.68
C ARG A 218 16.18 12.55 -37.29
N VAL A 219 16.62 12.66 -38.55
CA VAL A 219 17.40 11.61 -39.23
C VAL A 219 18.89 11.83 -38.95
N ILE A 220 19.59 10.76 -38.57
CA ILE A 220 21.04 10.72 -38.38
C ILE A 220 21.60 9.61 -39.27
N SER A 221 22.43 9.97 -40.25
CA SER A 221 22.93 9.09 -41.31
C SER A 221 24.39 8.68 -41.07
N GLY A 222 24.71 7.42 -41.38
CA GLY A 222 26.08 6.90 -41.32
C GLY A 222 26.54 6.61 -39.89
N VAL A 223 25.63 6.22 -39.00
CA VAL A 223 25.96 5.87 -37.62
C VAL A 223 26.61 4.48 -37.56
N ASN A 224 27.56 4.31 -36.65
CA ASN A 224 28.08 3.00 -36.27
C ASN A 224 27.27 2.44 -35.09
N ALA A 225 26.27 1.60 -35.35
CA ALA A 225 25.46 0.97 -34.29
C ALA A 225 26.28 0.06 -33.36
N LYS A 226 27.45 -0.43 -33.81
CA LYS A 226 28.39 -1.27 -33.02
C LYS A 226 29.37 -0.45 -32.18
N ALA A 227 29.23 0.88 -32.14
CA ALA A 227 30.07 1.72 -31.29
C ALA A 227 29.90 1.33 -29.81
N ALA A 228 31.02 1.29 -29.08
CA ALA A 228 30.99 1.01 -27.65
C ALA A 228 30.52 2.24 -26.87
N THR A 229 29.59 2.05 -25.93
CA THR A 229 29.20 3.10 -24.99
C THR A 229 30.41 3.52 -24.15
N PRO A 230 30.74 4.83 -24.07
CA PRO A 230 31.85 5.31 -23.26
C PRO A 230 31.70 4.94 -21.78
N GLY A 231 32.82 4.63 -21.10
CA GLY A 231 32.82 4.16 -19.72
C GLY A 231 32.11 5.10 -18.73
N TRP A 232 32.23 6.43 -18.92
CA TRP A 232 31.57 7.42 -18.06
C TRP A 232 30.03 7.38 -18.18
N MET A 233 29.49 7.12 -19.38
CA MET A 233 28.04 7.05 -19.61
C MET A 233 27.50 5.74 -19.06
N LYS A 234 28.21 4.63 -19.33
CA LYS A 234 27.87 3.31 -18.78
C LYS A 234 27.83 3.35 -17.25
N ALA A 235 28.84 3.92 -16.61
CA ALA A 235 28.87 4.06 -15.15
C ALA A 235 27.69 4.88 -14.59
N ARG A 236 27.32 5.98 -15.25
CA ARG A 236 26.16 6.79 -14.85
C ARG A 236 24.84 6.04 -14.98
N LEU A 237 24.64 5.33 -16.09
CA LEU A 237 23.44 4.51 -16.32
C LEU A 237 23.31 3.41 -15.25
N GLU A 238 24.39 2.66 -15.01
CA GLU A 238 24.39 1.56 -14.04
C GLU A 238 24.13 2.05 -12.62
N ARG A 239 24.67 3.22 -12.23
CA ARG A 239 24.40 3.87 -10.92
C ARG A 239 22.98 4.43 -10.80
N CYS A 240 22.24 4.53 -11.90
CA CYS A 240 20.82 4.87 -11.94
C CYS A 240 19.92 3.64 -12.06
N GLY A 241 20.47 2.42 -11.96
CA GLY A 241 19.72 1.17 -12.10
C GLY A 241 19.40 0.78 -13.54
N VAL A 242 20.02 1.43 -14.54
CA VAL A 242 19.82 1.16 -15.96
C VAL A 242 21.01 0.38 -16.52
N ARG A 243 20.75 -0.80 -17.07
CA ARG A 243 21.77 -1.62 -17.73
C ARG A 243 22.14 -1.02 -19.09
N SER A 244 23.43 -0.99 -19.40
CA SER A 244 23.92 -0.66 -20.75
C SER A 244 23.62 -1.79 -21.74
N ILE A 245 23.06 -1.43 -22.90
CA ILE A 245 22.59 -2.37 -23.95
C ILE A 245 23.33 -2.10 -25.26
N SER A 246 23.14 -0.92 -25.84
CA SER A 246 23.78 -0.47 -27.07
C SER A 246 23.94 1.04 -27.02
N ALA A 247 24.90 1.62 -27.75
CA ALA A 247 25.18 3.04 -27.67
C ALA A 247 23.93 3.91 -27.95
N ALA A 248 23.10 3.56 -28.93
CA ALA A 248 21.89 4.32 -29.25
C ALA A 248 20.86 4.29 -28.10
N VAL A 249 20.59 3.11 -27.53
CA VAL A 249 19.65 2.96 -26.41
C VAL A 249 20.20 3.63 -25.15
N ASP A 250 21.49 3.44 -24.88
CA ASP A 250 22.20 4.03 -23.74
C ASP A 250 22.13 5.55 -23.78
N ILE A 251 22.29 6.17 -24.95
CA ILE A 251 22.16 7.62 -25.12
C ILE A 251 20.71 8.07 -24.84
N THR A 252 19.70 7.37 -25.38
CA THR A 252 18.31 7.73 -25.11
C THR A 252 17.95 7.62 -23.63
N ASN A 253 18.41 6.57 -22.94
CA ASN A 253 18.24 6.39 -21.50
C ASN A 253 19.01 7.44 -20.70
N TYR A 254 20.22 7.78 -21.14
CA TYR A 254 21.06 8.79 -20.50
C TYR A 254 20.38 10.16 -20.55
N VAL A 255 19.88 10.59 -21.71
CA VAL A 255 19.15 11.86 -21.85
C VAL A 255 17.85 11.84 -21.05
N MET A 256 17.15 10.71 -20.98
CA MET A 256 15.97 10.56 -20.13
C MET A 256 16.28 10.74 -18.65
N LEU A 257 17.40 10.20 -18.16
CA LEU A 257 17.82 10.37 -16.77
C LEU A 257 18.34 11.79 -16.50
N GLU A 258 19.09 12.37 -17.44
CA GLU A 258 19.68 13.71 -17.32
C GLU A 258 18.59 14.79 -17.33
N LEU A 259 17.66 14.74 -18.29
CA LEU A 259 16.69 15.81 -18.57
C LEU A 259 15.24 15.46 -18.23
N GLY A 260 14.89 14.17 -18.16
CA GLY A 260 13.52 13.71 -17.90
C GLY A 260 12.69 13.42 -19.14
N GLN A 261 13.24 13.61 -20.34
CA GLN A 261 12.58 13.33 -21.61
C GLN A 261 12.85 11.89 -22.05
N PRO A 262 11.84 10.99 -22.11
CA PRO A 262 12.00 9.73 -22.81
C PRO A 262 12.16 9.99 -24.31
N LEU A 263 13.15 9.33 -24.93
CA LEU A 263 13.37 9.34 -26.38
C LEU A 263 13.31 7.92 -26.92
N HIS A 264 13.08 7.79 -28.22
CA HIS A 264 13.14 6.51 -28.92
C HIS A 264 13.95 6.63 -30.20
N ALA A 265 14.68 5.58 -30.57
CA ALA A 265 15.45 5.51 -31.80
C ALA A 265 14.88 4.39 -32.67
N PHE A 266 14.40 4.75 -33.86
CA PHE A 266 13.97 3.79 -34.87
C PHE A 266 15.08 3.55 -35.89
N ASP A 267 15.15 2.33 -36.43
CA ASP A 267 15.93 2.08 -37.63
C ASP A 267 15.24 2.77 -38.82
N ASN A 268 15.88 3.80 -39.37
CA ASN A 268 15.30 4.61 -40.43
C ASN A 268 15.03 3.81 -41.70
N ALA A 269 15.77 2.72 -41.96
CA ALA A 269 15.57 1.87 -43.13
C ALA A 269 14.29 1.03 -43.02
N MET A 270 13.78 0.80 -41.81
CA MET A 270 12.57 0.01 -41.54
C MET A 270 11.27 0.83 -41.61
N LEU A 271 11.38 2.14 -41.86
CA LEU A 271 10.27 3.10 -41.85
C LEU A 271 9.80 3.47 -43.27
N SER A 272 8.49 3.50 -43.48
CA SER A 272 7.84 3.82 -44.76
C SER A 272 7.16 5.18 -44.74
N GLY A 273 7.66 6.14 -45.54
CA GLY A 273 7.02 7.46 -45.69
C GLY A 273 7.05 8.32 -44.42
N ALA A 274 5.95 9.01 -44.14
CA ALA A 274 5.77 9.89 -42.98
C ALA A 274 5.54 9.11 -41.67
N ILE A 275 5.90 9.74 -40.55
CA ILE A 275 5.53 9.26 -39.21
C ILE A 275 4.17 9.85 -38.82
N HIS A 276 3.27 8.98 -38.36
CA HIS A 276 1.93 9.29 -37.93
C HIS A 276 1.76 9.00 -36.45
N VAL A 277 1.33 10.01 -35.68
CA VAL A 277 0.92 9.85 -34.29
C VAL A 277 -0.60 9.79 -34.24
N ARG A 278 -1.15 8.59 -34.06
CA ARG A 278 -2.57 8.32 -34.30
C ARG A 278 -3.17 7.27 -33.38
N TRP A 279 -4.50 7.24 -33.33
CA TRP A 279 -5.26 6.16 -32.71
C TRP A 279 -5.19 4.86 -33.55
N PRO A 280 -5.34 3.68 -32.91
CA PRO A 280 -5.27 2.40 -33.59
C PRO A 280 -6.50 2.17 -34.47
N LYS A 281 -6.31 1.46 -35.57
CA LYS A 281 -7.40 0.97 -36.42
C LYS A 281 -7.95 -0.34 -35.85
N PRO A 282 -9.25 -0.65 -36.00
CA PRO A 282 -9.81 -1.92 -35.56
C PRO A 282 -9.07 -3.13 -36.15
N GLY A 283 -8.66 -4.08 -35.28
CA GLY A 283 -7.94 -5.30 -35.68
C GLY A 283 -6.45 -5.11 -35.95
N GLU A 284 -5.90 -3.91 -35.73
CA GLU A 284 -4.47 -3.64 -35.84
C GLU A 284 -3.68 -4.40 -34.77
N LYS A 285 -2.51 -4.93 -35.14
CA LYS A 285 -1.63 -5.70 -34.25
C LYS A 285 -0.26 -5.04 -34.16
N LEU A 286 0.32 -5.07 -32.97
CA LEU A 286 1.66 -4.58 -32.70
C LEU A 286 2.43 -5.61 -31.87
N THR A 287 3.61 -6.00 -32.33
CA THR A 287 4.55 -6.81 -31.53
C THR A 287 5.51 -5.87 -30.82
N LEU A 288 5.49 -5.89 -29.50
CA LEU A 288 6.34 -5.05 -28.65
C LEU A 288 7.73 -5.65 -28.47
N LEU A 289 8.70 -4.85 -28.03
CA LEU A 289 10.09 -5.28 -27.77
C LEU A 289 10.24 -6.43 -26.75
N ASN A 290 9.23 -6.66 -25.91
CA ASN A 290 9.19 -7.81 -24.98
C ASN A 290 8.64 -9.11 -25.63
N GLY A 291 8.36 -9.10 -26.93
CA GLY A 291 7.78 -10.21 -27.69
C GLY A 291 6.25 -10.35 -27.54
N GLN A 292 5.59 -9.51 -26.74
CA GLN A 292 4.15 -9.54 -26.59
C GLN A 292 3.46 -8.96 -27.83
N VAL A 293 2.57 -9.76 -28.44
CA VAL A 293 1.68 -9.29 -29.50
C VAL A 293 0.42 -8.74 -28.85
N ILE A 294 0.13 -7.46 -29.09
CA ILE A 294 -1.08 -6.78 -28.59
C ILE A 294 -1.99 -6.40 -29.75
N GLU A 295 -3.30 -6.40 -29.47
CA GLU A 295 -4.32 -5.68 -30.26
C GLU A 295 -4.63 -4.38 -29.49
N PRO A 296 -4.06 -3.23 -29.89
CA PRO A 296 -4.18 -2.00 -29.11
C PRO A 296 -5.64 -1.56 -29.00
N ALA A 297 -6.09 -1.26 -27.78
CA ALA A 297 -7.41 -0.70 -27.55
C ALA A 297 -7.55 0.69 -28.18
N THR A 298 -8.77 1.14 -28.49
CA THR A 298 -9.02 2.42 -29.20
C THR A 298 -8.47 3.67 -28.49
N ASN A 299 -8.13 3.56 -27.22
CA ASN A 299 -7.54 4.62 -26.39
C ASN A 299 -6.02 4.46 -26.16
N MET A 300 -5.35 3.56 -26.89
CA MET A 300 -3.90 3.33 -26.83
C MET A 300 -3.22 3.99 -28.01
N LEU A 301 -2.64 5.18 -27.80
CA LEU A 301 -1.99 5.97 -28.84
C LEU A 301 -0.81 5.20 -29.47
N LEU A 302 -0.69 5.26 -30.80
CA LEU A 302 0.36 4.59 -31.55
C LEU A 302 1.27 5.58 -32.27
N ILE A 303 2.54 5.21 -32.37
CA ILE A 303 3.43 5.72 -33.40
C ILE A 303 3.38 4.74 -34.56
N ALA A 304 3.07 5.24 -35.75
CA ALA A 304 2.93 4.44 -36.97
C ALA A 304 3.67 5.12 -38.13
N ASP A 305 3.95 4.37 -39.17
CA ASP A 305 4.30 4.92 -40.48
C ASP A 305 3.14 4.75 -41.46
N GLU A 306 3.36 5.01 -42.75
CA GLU A 306 2.33 4.85 -43.78
C GLU A 306 1.88 3.38 -43.97
N ALA A 307 2.69 2.41 -43.54
CA ALA A 307 2.46 0.99 -43.78
C ALA A 307 1.90 0.27 -42.54
N ARG A 308 2.38 0.59 -41.33
CA ARG A 308 2.15 -0.24 -40.13
C ARG A 308 2.34 0.53 -38.82
N PRO A 309 1.82 0.00 -37.69
CA PRO A 309 2.17 0.50 -36.37
C PRO A 309 3.62 0.13 -36.02
N LEU A 310 4.32 1.05 -35.36
CA LEU A 310 5.74 0.92 -35.01
C LEU A 310 5.95 0.80 -33.50
N ALA A 311 5.21 1.54 -32.70
CA ALA A 311 5.36 1.56 -31.25
C ALA A 311 4.07 1.95 -30.54
N LEU A 312 3.97 1.57 -29.26
CA LEU A 312 2.96 2.09 -28.35
C LEU A 312 3.49 3.41 -27.79
N ALA A 313 2.87 4.52 -28.20
CA ALA A 313 3.37 5.87 -27.98
C ALA A 313 3.59 6.15 -26.49
N GLY A 314 4.80 6.62 -26.14
CA GLY A 314 5.17 6.94 -24.76
C GLY A 314 5.24 5.74 -23.80
N VAL A 315 5.13 4.50 -24.28
CA VAL A 315 5.12 3.30 -23.43
C VAL A 315 6.22 2.32 -23.83
N MET A 316 6.19 1.79 -25.05
CA MET A 316 7.13 0.75 -25.47
C MET A 316 7.28 0.71 -27.00
N GLY A 317 8.52 0.56 -27.47
CA GLY A 317 8.82 0.35 -28.89
C GLY A 317 8.33 -1.00 -29.42
N GLY A 318 8.10 -1.08 -30.72
CA GLY A 318 7.86 -2.34 -31.42
C GLY A 318 9.15 -3.06 -31.77
N GLU A 319 9.06 -4.37 -31.90
CA GLU A 319 10.20 -5.25 -32.20
C GLU A 319 10.80 -4.96 -33.59
N ASN A 320 9.95 -4.72 -34.59
CA ASN A 320 10.33 -4.66 -36.00
C ASN A 320 10.83 -3.29 -36.50
N SER A 321 10.92 -2.31 -35.61
CA SER A 321 11.30 -0.92 -35.94
C SER A 321 12.45 -0.38 -35.11
N GLY A 322 12.96 -1.17 -34.15
CA GLY A 322 14.08 -0.78 -33.29
C GLY A 322 15.44 -0.85 -33.99
N VAL A 323 16.43 -0.21 -33.39
CA VAL A 323 17.83 -0.26 -33.84
C VAL A 323 18.41 -1.66 -33.62
N SER A 324 19.20 -2.13 -34.59
CA SER A 324 19.98 -3.37 -34.55
C SER A 324 21.47 -3.08 -34.76
N ASP A 325 22.31 -4.10 -34.63
CA ASP A 325 23.75 -4.02 -34.89
C ASP A 325 24.08 -3.62 -36.34
N ASP A 326 23.15 -3.81 -37.27
CA ASP A 326 23.31 -3.50 -38.70
C ASP A 326 22.71 -2.13 -39.10
N THR A 327 22.10 -1.42 -38.15
CA THR A 327 21.51 -0.10 -38.40
C THR A 327 22.60 0.92 -38.74
N SER A 328 22.41 1.63 -39.85
CA SER A 328 23.32 2.68 -40.32
C SER A 328 22.66 4.07 -40.41
N GLU A 329 21.35 4.15 -40.24
CA GLU A 329 20.59 5.39 -40.24
C GLU A 329 19.50 5.31 -39.17
N ILE A 330 19.45 6.30 -38.28
CA ILE A 330 18.51 6.35 -37.16
C ILE A 330 17.52 7.47 -37.39
N PHE A 331 16.24 7.20 -37.12
CA PHE A 331 15.23 8.25 -36.91
C PHE A 331 14.98 8.38 -35.41
N LEU A 332 15.43 9.50 -34.84
CA LEU A 332 15.29 9.80 -33.43
C LEU A 332 13.94 10.48 -33.17
N GLU A 333 13.22 10.00 -32.16
CA GLU A 333 11.95 10.52 -31.63
C GLU A 333 12.17 11.24 -30.30
N SER A 334 11.57 12.42 -30.17
CA SER A 334 11.39 13.13 -28.90
C SER A 334 10.03 13.84 -28.94
N ALA A 335 9.10 13.45 -28.08
CA ALA A 335 7.71 13.90 -28.16
C ALA A 335 7.18 14.33 -26.79
N PHE A 336 6.09 15.09 -26.79
CA PHE A 336 5.27 15.31 -25.62
C PHE A 336 3.91 14.65 -25.85
N PHE A 337 3.58 13.69 -24.99
CA PHE A 337 2.28 13.06 -24.89
C PHE A 337 1.55 13.63 -23.67
N LEU A 338 0.26 13.95 -23.79
CA LEU A 338 -0.52 14.36 -22.64
C LEU A 338 -0.64 13.20 -21.63
N PRO A 339 -0.54 13.46 -20.32
CA PRO A 339 -0.70 12.43 -19.28
C PRO A 339 -1.96 11.58 -19.46
N ASP A 340 -3.10 12.20 -19.77
CA ASP A 340 -4.40 11.53 -19.96
C ASP A 340 -4.40 10.50 -21.10
N ALA A 341 -3.54 10.67 -22.09
CA ALA A 341 -3.39 9.71 -23.18
C ALA A 341 -2.65 8.43 -22.74
N ILE A 342 -1.82 8.50 -21.69
CA ILE A 342 -0.90 7.45 -21.26
C ILE A 342 -1.35 6.76 -19.95
N VAL A 343 -2.02 7.48 -19.04
CA VAL A 343 -2.43 6.98 -17.72
C VAL A 343 -3.19 5.66 -17.82
N GLY A 344 -2.70 4.66 -17.09
CA GLY A 344 -3.32 3.34 -16.96
C GLY A 344 -3.16 2.42 -18.18
N ARG A 345 -2.58 2.88 -19.30
CA ARG A 345 -2.42 2.06 -20.52
C ARG A 345 -1.41 0.92 -20.33
N ALA A 346 -0.24 1.23 -19.77
CA ALA A 346 0.77 0.21 -19.45
C ALA A 346 0.26 -0.80 -18.41
N ARG A 347 -0.44 -0.31 -17.37
CA ARG A 347 -1.05 -1.16 -16.32
C ARG A 347 -2.10 -2.12 -16.89
N ALA A 348 -2.91 -1.68 -17.86
CA ALA A 348 -3.88 -2.53 -18.53
C ALA A 348 -3.23 -3.70 -19.29
N LEU A 349 -1.97 -3.53 -19.73
CA LEU A 349 -1.18 -4.55 -20.42
C LEU A 349 -0.32 -5.40 -19.47
N GLY A 350 -0.31 -5.10 -18.17
CA GLY A 350 0.40 -5.88 -17.15
C GLY A 350 1.89 -5.58 -17.00
N PHE A 351 2.39 -4.44 -17.50
CA PHE A 351 3.78 -4.05 -17.33
C PHE A 351 3.93 -2.53 -17.11
N SER A 352 5.16 -2.08 -16.83
CA SER A 352 5.54 -0.67 -16.68
C SER A 352 6.88 -0.41 -17.37
N SER A 353 7.07 0.79 -17.92
CA SER A 353 8.35 1.26 -18.44
C SER A 353 8.72 2.61 -17.83
N ASP A 354 10.00 2.99 -17.92
CA ASP A 354 10.47 4.32 -17.52
C ASP A 354 9.81 5.45 -18.30
N ALA A 355 9.49 5.21 -19.58
CA ALA A 355 8.79 6.14 -20.43
C ALA A 355 7.34 6.32 -19.97
N SER A 356 6.60 5.21 -19.77
CA SER A 356 5.20 5.29 -19.35
C SER A 356 5.07 5.96 -17.98
N HIS A 357 5.99 5.66 -17.06
CA HIS A 357 6.01 6.24 -15.72
C HIS A 357 6.18 7.77 -15.73
N ARG A 358 6.99 8.30 -16.65
CA ARG A 358 7.23 9.74 -16.83
C ARG A 358 6.08 10.41 -17.56
N TYR A 359 5.68 9.89 -18.72
CA TYR A 359 4.60 10.51 -19.51
C TYR A 359 3.25 10.49 -18.79
N GLU A 360 2.92 9.44 -18.02
CA GLU A 360 1.65 9.40 -17.28
C GLU A 360 1.58 10.42 -16.12
N ARG A 361 2.72 10.95 -15.67
CA ARG A 361 2.81 11.99 -14.63
C ARG A 361 3.01 13.38 -15.21
N GLY A 362 3.63 13.48 -16.38
CA GLY A 362 3.92 14.74 -17.07
C GLY A 362 5.41 14.90 -17.35
N VAL A 363 5.75 14.99 -18.63
CA VAL A 363 7.08 15.43 -19.10
C VAL A 363 6.95 16.90 -19.50
N ASP A 364 7.98 17.70 -19.26
CA ASP A 364 8.03 19.10 -19.67
C ASP A 364 7.69 19.27 -21.17
N TYR A 365 6.56 19.92 -21.45
CA TYR A 365 6.02 20.05 -22.81
C TYR A 365 6.85 20.97 -23.72
N GLU A 366 7.87 21.66 -23.18
CA GLU A 366 8.82 22.46 -23.96
C GLU A 366 10.15 21.74 -24.21
N LEU A 367 10.40 20.61 -23.54
CA LEU A 367 11.71 19.96 -23.47
C LEU A 367 12.11 19.16 -24.72
N ALA A 368 11.13 18.71 -25.51
CA ALA A 368 11.33 17.75 -26.59
C ALA A 368 12.47 18.13 -27.56
N GLN A 369 12.54 19.39 -28.00
CA GLN A 369 13.56 19.86 -28.94
C GLN A 369 14.96 19.96 -28.30
N LYS A 370 15.04 20.39 -27.03
CA LYS A 370 16.31 20.47 -26.30
C LYS A 370 16.90 19.08 -26.06
N ALA A 371 16.07 18.13 -25.65
CA ALA A 371 16.45 16.74 -25.46
C ALA A 371 16.85 16.05 -26.77
N MET A 372 16.13 16.31 -27.87
CA MET A 372 16.50 15.85 -29.21
C MET A 372 17.91 16.31 -29.59
N THR A 373 18.23 17.58 -29.37
CA THR A 373 19.54 18.14 -29.68
C THR A 373 20.65 17.52 -28.82
N ARG A 374 20.40 17.33 -27.51
CA ARG A 374 21.34 16.67 -26.59
C ARG A 374 21.62 15.22 -27.01
N ALA A 375 20.58 14.47 -27.34
CA ALA A 375 20.74 13.09 -27.83
C ALA A 375 21.45 13.04 -29.18
N THR A 376 21.17 13.98 -30.10
CA THR A 376 21.88 14.06 -31.39
C THR A 376 23.38 14.30 -31.19
N GLN A 377 23.75 15.24 -30.31
CA GLN A 377 25.15 15.53 -30.00
C GLN A 377 25.88 14.27 -29.52
N LEU A 378 25.31 13.56 -28.53
CA LEU A 378 25.89 12.34 -27.99
C LEU A 378 25.97 11.21 -29.03
N LEU A 379 24.95 11.07 -29.90
CA LEU A 379 24.95 10.08 -30.98
C LEU A 379 26.07 10.35 -31.98
N VAL A 380 26.25 11.59 -32.40
CA VAL A 380 27.33 11.96 -33.34
C VAL A 380 28.70 11.79 -32.70
N ASP A 381 28.87 12.18 -31.43
CA ASP A 381 30.15 12.07 -30.71
C ASP A 381 30.57 10.61 -30.48
N ILE A 382 29.62 9.71 -30.25
CA ILE A 382 29.89 8.32 -29.85
C ILE A 382 29.80 7.36 -31.04
N CYS A 383 28.75 7.48 -31.84
CA CYS A 383 28.47 6.57 -32.96
C CYS A 383 28.97 7.12 -34.29
N GLY A 384 29.42 8.38 -34.35
CA GLY A 384 29.75 9.06 -35.59
C GLY A 384 28.51 9.42 -36.42
N GLY A 385 28.74 9.68 -37.70
CA GLY A 385 27.68 10.01 -38.66
C GLY A 385 27.43 11.51 -38.81
N SER A 386 26.30 11.83 -39.43
CA SER A 386 25.91 13.17 -39.85
C SER A 386 24.42 13.40 -39.56
N ALA A 387 24.04 14.60 -39.15
CA ALA A 387 22.68 14.89 -38.68
C ALA A 387 21.92 15.75 -39.69
N GLY A 388 20.67 15.37 -39.97
CA GLY A 388 19.72 16.16 -40.75
C GLY A 388 19.08 17.29 -39.94
N PRO A 389 18.14 18.05 -40.54
CA PRO A 389 17.33 19.02 -39.81
C PRO A 389 16.39 18.31 -38.83
N VAL A 390 16.03 19.01 -37.74
CA VAL A 390 14.95 18.59 -36.85
C VAL A 390 13.63 18.92 -37.53
N VAL A 391 12.75 17.94 -37.66
CA VAL A 391 11.36 18.12 -38.08
C VAL A 391 10.49 18.19 -36.83
N GLU A 392 9.89 19.35 -36.59
CA GLU A 392 8.96 19.56 -35.48
C GLU A 392 7.54 19.68 -36.01
N ALA A 393 6.66 18.79 -35.57
CA ALA A 393 5.22 18.96 -35.70
C ALA A 393 4.67 19.44 -34.35
N VAL A 394 3.97 20.58 -34.35
CA VAL A 394 3.42 21.18 -33.13
C VAL A 394 2.00 21.68 -33.36
N SER A 395 1.10 21.34 -32.44
CA SER A 395 -0.25 21.85 -32.34
C SER A 395 -0.35 22.80 -31.15
N VAL A 396 -0.16 24.10 -31.41
CA VAL A 396 -0.18 25.15 -30.37
C VAL A 396 -1.52 25.17 -29.61
N ALA A 397 -2.63 24.85 -30.29
CA ALA A 397 -3.96 24.83 -29.68
C ALA A 397 -4.14 23.73 -28.62
N HIS A 398 -3.37 22.63 -28.70
CA HIS A 398 -3.47 21.48 -27.81
C HIS A 398 -2.31 21.38 -26.80
N LEU A 399 -1.32 22.28 -26.88
CA LEU A 399 -0.31 22.38 -25.83
C LEU A 399 -0.94 22.88 -24.51
N PRO A 400 -0.44 22.43 -23.34
CA PRO A 400 -0.90 22.94 -22.06
C PRO A 400 -0.78 24.46 -21.96
N GLN A 401 -1.82 25.13 -21.48
CA GLN A 401 -1.81 26.58 -21.25
C GLN A 401 -1.50 26.88 -19.78
N ARG A 402 -0.39 27.56 -19.50
CA ARG A 402 -0.02 27.99 -18.14
C ARG A 402 -0.65 29.35 -17.81
N LYS A 403 -1.79 29.31 -17.12
CA LYS A 403 -2.42 30.51 -16.58
C LYS A 403 -1.68 30.95 -15.31
N ALA A 404 -1.61 32.26 -15.09
CA ALA A 404 -1.08 32.78 -13.84
C ALA A 404 -2.03 32.42 -12.70
N VAL A 405 -1.47 31.92 -11.60
CA VAL A 405 -2.18 31.63 -10.36
C VAL A 405 -2.12 32.87 -9.49
N CYS A 406 -3.28 33.30 -8.99
CA CYS A 406 -3.40 34.42 -8.07
C CYS A 406 -2.97 33.97 -6.66
N PHE A 407 -1.93 34.62 -6.12
CA PHE A 407 -1.37 34.33 -4.81
C PHE A 407 -1.44 35.54 -3.89
N ARG A 408 -2.10 35.36 -2.74
CA ARG A 408 -2.31 36.41 -1.74
C ARG A 408 -1.44 36.15 -0.51
N PRO A 409 -0.35 36.91 -0.29
CA PRO A 409 0.53 36.72 0.86
C PRO A 409 -0.19 36.68 2.22
N ALA A 410 -1.23 37.51 2.39
CA ALA A 410 -2.05 37.51 3.61
C ALA A 410 -2.80 36.19 3.84
N ARG A 411 -3.27 35.53 2.77
CA ARG A 411 -3.91 34.21 2.86
C ARG A 411 -2.89 33.12 3.15
N ALA A 412 -1.71 33.19 2.51
CA ALA A 412 -0.62 32.26 2.78
C ALA A 412 -0.28 32.23 4.28
N ARG A 413 0.00 33.38 4.90
CA ARG A 413 0.24 33.48 6.36
C ARG A 413 -0.89 32.89 7.20
N LYS A 414 -2.15 33.11 6.80
CA LYS A 414 -3.31 32.56 7.50
C LYS A 414 -3.37 31.04 7.43
N ILE A 415 -3.08 30.44 6.28
CA ILE A 415 -3.08 28.98 6.08
C ILE A 415 -1.87 28.34 6.75
N LEU A 416 -0.68 28.93 6.57
CA LEU A 416 0.57 28.46 7.15
C LEU A 416 0.59 28.56 8.68
N GLY A 417 -0.09 29.55 9.24
CA GLY A 417 -0.16 29.75 10.69
C GLY A 417 1.10 30.36 11.31
N PHE A 418 2.04 30.86 10.49
CA PHE A 418 3.22 31.61 10.92
C PHE A 418 3.45 32.83 10.01
N ASP A 419 4.28 33.76 10.49
CA ASP A 419 4.62 34.95 9.73
C ASP A 419 5.83 34.68 8.83
N VAL A 420 5.60 34.73 7.52
CA VAL A 420 6.63 34.65 6.47
C VAL A 420 6.70 36.00 5.76
N SER A 421 7.90 36.53 5.56
CA SER A 421 8.08 37.84 4.91
C SER A 421 7.75 37.77 3.42
N ASP A 422 7.31 38.89 2.83
CA ASP A 422 7.05 38.97 1.39
C ASP A 422 8.32 38.69 0.57
N GLU A 423 9.49 39.09 1.08
CA GLU A 423 10.79 38.80 0.48
C GLU A 423 11.09 37.29 0.44
N SER A 424 10.83 36.57 1.53
CA SER A 424 11.03 35.11 1.58
C SER A 424 10.05 34.37 0.67
N ILE A 425 8.78 34.81 0.61
CA ILE A 425 7.79 34.28 -0.35
C ILE A 425 8.32 34.46 -1.78
N HIS A 426 8.69 35.70 -2.14
CA HIS A 426 9.11 36.04 -3.48
C HIS A 426 10.37 35.28 -3.90
N THR A 427 11.36 35.20 -3.00
CA THR A 427 12.60 34.44 -3.22
C THR A 427 12.32 32.97 -3.44
N SER A 428 11.46 32.36 -2.61
CA SER A 428 11.11 30.94 -2.74
C SER A 428 10.49 30.63 -4.10
N LEU A 429 9.53 31.45 -4.54
CA LEU A 429 8.85 31.27 -5.81
C LEU A 429 9.80 31.45 -7.02
N ILE A 430 10.66 32.47 -6.99
CA ILE A 430 11.64 32.70 -8.06
C ILE A 430 12.65 31.54 -8.14
N HIS A 431 13.16 31.08 -6.99
CA HIS A 431 14.12 29.99 -6.93
C HIS A 431 13.57 28.67 -7.49
N LEU A 432 12.26 28.44 -7.40
CA LEU A 432 11.57 27.30 -8.01
C LEU A 432 11.34 27.47 -9.54
N GLY A 433 11.74 28.60 -10.12
CA GLY A 433 11.59 28.92 -11.53
C GLY A 433 10.24 29.53 -11.91
N MET A 434 9.47 30.03 -10.92
CA MET A 434 8.21 30.70 -11.18
C MET A 434 8.45 32.11 -11.74
N ARG A 435 7.59 32.56 -12.66
CA ARG A 435 7.52 33.97 -13.05
C ARG A 435 6.52 34.68 -12.14
N VAL A 436 6.99 35.67 -11.39
CA VAL A 436 6.18 36.40 -10.42
C VAL A 436 6.00 37.85 -10.90
N ALA A 437 4.75 38.31 -10.97
CA ALA A 437 4.41 39.71 -11.16
C ALA A 437 3.62 40.20 -9.95
N ASP A 438 3.97 41.37 -9.42
CA ASP A 438 3.23 42.02 -8.33
C ASP A 438 2.20 42.98 -8.92
N VAL A 439 0.94 42.80 -8.54
CA VAL A 439 -0.19 43.64 -8.89
C VAL A 439 -0.90 44.07 -7.61
N ASP A 440 -0.58 45.28 -7.13
CA ASP A 440 -1.15 45.89 -5.93
C ASP A 440 -1.07 45.00 -4.67
N GLY A 441 0.05 44.29 -4.46
CA GLY A 441 0.27 43.41 -3.30
C GLY A 441 -0.34 42.02 -3.43
N ILE A 442 -0.84 41.68 -4.61
CA ILE A 442 -1.22 40.32 -5.03
C ILE A 442 -0.20 39.84 -6.04
N LEU A 443 0.30 38.62 -5.86
CA LEU A 443 1.27 38.03 -6.78
C LEU A 443 0.54 37.22 -7.86
N GLU A 444 0.77 37.55 -9.12
CA GLU A 444 0.41 36.71 -10.26
C GLU A 444 1.61 35.80 -10.57
N VAL A 445 1.46 34.50 -10.29
CA VAL A 445 2.55 33.53 -10.37
C VAL A 445 2.29 32.58 -11.52
N THR A 446 3.13 32.61 -12.55
CA THR A 446 3.05 31.67 -13.67
C THR A 446 4.06 30.54 -13.47
N PRO A 447 3.62 29.29 -13.33
CA PRO A 447 4.51 28.16 -13.14
C PRO A 447 5.28 27.83 -14.43
N PRO A 448 6.48 27.23 -14.30
CA PRO A 448 7.24 26.77 -15.44
C PRO A 448 6.57 25.55 -16.10
N SER A 449 6.94 25.26 -17.35
CA SER A 449 6.33 24.21 -18.17
C SER A 449 6.40 22.81 -17.52
N TYR A 450 7.47 22.53 -16.78
CA TYR A 450 7.72 21.25 -16.11
C TYR A 450 6.91 21.00 -14.83
N ARG A 451 6.23 22.02 -14.27
CA ARG A 451 5.40 21.86 -13.06
C ARG A 451 3.94 21.64 -13.44
N PHE A 452 3.45 20.41 -13.29
CA PHE A 452 2.08 19.99 -13.61
C PHE A 452 1.15 20.02 -12.39
N ASP A 453 1.69 20.29 -11.22
CA ASP A 453 1.03 20.27 -9.92
C ASP A 453 0.65 21.65 -9.39
N ILE A 454 0.92 22.72 -10.15
CA ILE A 454 0.62 24.10 -9.75
C ILE A 454 -0.49 24.65 -10.64
N GLU A 455 -1.71 24.66 -10.11
CA GLU A 455 -2.91 25.14 -10.78
C GLU A 455 -3.77 26.06 -9.88
N ILE A 456 -3.59 25.97 -8.55
CA ILE A 456 -4.33 26.75 -7.55
C ILE A 456 -3.39 27.45 -6.55
N GLU A 457 -3.95 28.40 -5.80
CA GLU A 457 -3.19 29.20 -4.84
C GLU A 457 -2.57 28.35 -3.72
N GLU A 458 -3.27 27.30 -3.27
CA GLU A 458 -2.81 26.37 -2.24
C GLU A 458 -1.53 25.63 -2.65
N ASP A 459 -1.34 25.31 -3.93
CA ASP A 459 -0.13 24.66 -4.43
C ASP A 459 1.09 25.56 -4.21
N LEU A 460 0.93 26.86 -4.45
CA LEU A 460 1.98 27.85 -4.18
C LEU A 460 2.22 28.07 -2.68
N ILE A 461 1.18 27.96 -1.85
CA ILE A 461 1.31 28.04 -0.39
C ILE A 461 2.11 26.83 0.11
N GLU A 462 1.87 25.64 -0.43
CA GLU A 462 2.68 24.44 -0.16
C GLU A 462 4.14 24.67 -0.56
N GLU A 463 4.41 25.22 -1.75
CA GLU A 463 5.77 25.49 -2.20
C GLU A 463 6.53 26.43 -1.26
N VAL A 464 5.88 27.51 -0.80
CA VAL A 464 6.47 28.42 0.20
C VAL A 464 6.76 27.68 1.50
N ALA A 465 5.83 26.85 1.99
CA ALA A 465 6.03 26.08 3.22
C ALA A 465 7.22 25.11 3.10
N ARG A 466 7.31 24.44 1.94
CA ARG A 466 8.29 23.40 1.64
C ARG A 466 9.69 23.97 1.50
N VAL A 467 9.84 25.09 0.78
CA VAL A 467 11.13 25.79 0.66
C VAL A 467 11.55 26.44 1.97
N TYR A 468 10.59 26.96 2.75
CA TYR A 468 10.87 27.44 4.11
C TYR A 468 11.35 26.31 5.05
N GLY A 469 10.90 25.08 4.79
CA GLY A 469 11.24 23.88 5.55
C GLY A 469 10.26 23.63 6.69
N TYR A 470 9.61 22.46 6.67
CA TYR A 470 8.56 22.14 7.64
C TYR A 470 9.08 22.07 9.09
N ASP A 471 10.34 21.68 9.29
CA ASP A 471 10.98 21.65 10.62
C ASP A 471 11.15 23.05 11.24
N ASN A 472 11.14 24.10 10.40
CA ASN A 472 11.20 25.48 10.87
C ASN A 472 9.83 26.01 11.31
N ILE A 473 8.74 25.29 11.01
CA ILE A 473 7.37 25.70 11.34
C ILE A 473 7.06 25.29 12.78
N ARG A 474 6.91 26.29 13.66
CA ARG A 474 6.58 26.04 15.06
C ARG A 474 5.14 25.49 15.21
N PRO A 475 4.93 24.34 15.88
CA PRO A 475 3.59 23.82 16.11
C PRO A 475 2.81 24.73 17.06
N LEU A 476 1.62 25.16 16.64
CA LEU A 476 0.68 25.92 17.45
C LEU A 476 -0.57 25.06 17.73
N PRO A 477 -1.03 24.95 18.98
CA PRO A 477 -2.25 24.22 19.28
C PRO A 477 -3.48 24.92 18.67
N PRO A 478 -4.47 24.17 18.15
CA PRO A 478 -5.68 24.76 17.59
C PRO A 478 -6.46 25.51 18.67
N LYS A 479 -6.95 26.70 18.34
CA LYS A 479 -7.83 27.49 19.21
C LYS A 479 -9.28 27.31 18.75
N ALA A 480 -10.07 26.60 19.55
CA ALA A 480 -11.49 26.38 19.29
C ALA A 480 -12.31 26.62 20.56
N PRO A 481 -13.57 27.06 20.45
CA PRO A 481 -14.46 27.18 21.60
C PRO A 481 -14.74 25.79 22.18
N VAL A 482 -14.57 25.64 23.50
CA VAL A 482 -14.92 24.40 24.21
C VAL A 482 -16.41 24.45 24.51
N THR A 483 -17.19 23.58 23.85
CA THR A 483 -18.65 23.48 24.03
C THR A 483 -19.00 22.10 24.57
N MET A 484 -19.87 22.05 25.58
CA MET A 484 -20.39 20.77 26.08
C MET A 484 -21.38 20.21 25.06
N GLN A 485 -21.13 18.99 24.59
CA GLN A 485 -22.08 18.27 23.75
C GLN A 485 -23.12 17.55 24.61
N ALA A 486 -24.36 17.49 24.13
CA ALA A 486 -25.41 16.72 24.80
C ALA A 486 -25.06 15.23 24.79
N CYS A 487 -25.11 14.60 25.96
CA CYS A 487 -24.94 13.16 26.12
C CYS A 487 -26.23 12.60 26.73
N THR A 488 -26.90 11.72 26.01
CA THR A 488 -28.14 11.09 26.50
C THR A 488 -27.84 9.89 27.38
N GLU A 489 -28.49 9.80 28.54
CA GLU A 489 -28.42 8.64 29.42
C GLU A 489 -29.19 7.42 28.86
N GLN A 490 -29.99 7.63 27.80
CA GLN A 490 -30.76 6.58 27.11
C GLN A 490 -29.89 5.69 26.22
N THR A 491 -28.62 6.04 25.99
CA THR A 491 -27.71 5.25 25.15
C THR A 491 -26.40 5.03 25.88
N ARG A 492 -26.02 3.77 26.08
CA ARG A 492 -24.70 3.44 26.66
C ARG A 492 -23.61 3.57 25.57
N PRO A 493 -22.39 4.02 25.91
CA PRO A 493 -21.27 3.99 24.96
C PRO A 493 -20.82 2.57 24.63
N VAL A 494 -20.33 2.33 23.41
CA VAL A 494 -19.78 1.04 22.98
C VAL A 494 -18.62 0.58 23.87
N HIS A 495 -17.77 1.49 24.36
CA HIS A 495 -16.70 1.13 25.29
C HIS A 495 -17.22 0.59 26.64
N ARG A 496 -18.40 1.02 27.09
CA ARG A 496 -19.04 0.44 28.28
C ARG A 496 -19.53 -0.98 28.00
N LEU A 497 -20.05 -1.25 26.80
CA LEU A 497 -20.42 -2.60 26.37
C LEU A 497 -19.19 -3.54 26.32
N ARG A 498 -18.06 -3.10 25.74
CA ARG A 498 -16.81 -3.90 25.74
C ARG A 498 -16.37 -4.29 27.16
N ARG A 499 -16.40 -3.34 28.09
CA ARG A 499 -16.07 -3.59 29.51
C ARG A 499 -17.06 -4.55 30.16
N LEU A 500 -18.34 -4.47 29.81
CA LEU A 500 -19.38 -5.38 30.30
C LEU A 500 -19.15 -6.82 29.82
N LEU A 501 -18.74 -7.01 28.56
CA LEU A 501 -18.40 -8.34 28.03
C LEU A 501 -17.10 -8.88 28.63
N ALA A 502 -16.08 -8.03 28.80
CA ALA A 502 -14.84 -8.41 29.48
C ALA A 502 -15.08 -8.80 30.95
N ALA A 503 -15.97 -8.09 31.66
CA ALA A 503 -16.37 -8.45 33.02
C ALA A 503 -17.15 -9.77 33.09
N GLN A 504 -17.75 -10.21 31.98
CA GLN A 504 -18.39 -11.53 31.81
C GLN A 504 -17.42 -12.57 31.22
N ASP A 505 -16.12 -12.29 31.29
CA ASP A 505 -15.04 -13.18 30.90
C ASP A 505 -15.05 -13.57 29.42
N TYR A 506 -15.40 -12.62 28.55
CA TYR A 506 -15.19 -12.73 27.11
C TYR A 506 -13.99 -11.91 26.65
N GLN A 507 -13.18 -12.49 25.77
CA GLN A 507 -12.06 -11.84 25.11
C GLN A 507 -12.51 -11.23 23.78
N GLU A 508 -12.21 -9.93 23.56
CA GLU A 508 -12.51 -9.29 22.27
C GLU A 508 -11.61 -9.86 21.17
N VAL A 509 -12.20 -10.12 20.01
CA VAL A 509 -11.51 -10.48 18.76
C VAL A 509 -11.99 -9.59 17.62
N ILE A 510 -11.16 -9.47 16.59
CA ILE A 510 -11.49 -8.76 15.34
C ILE A 510 -11.21 -9.74 14.20
N SER A 511 -12.24 -10.14 13.47
CA SER A 511 -12.11 -10.99 12.29
C SER A 511 -12.22 -10.18 11.00
N TYR A 512 -11.76 -10.74 9.88
CA TYR A 512 -11.90 -10.10 8.58
C TYR A 512 -13.39 -9.93 8.21
N ALA A 513 -13.70 -8.83 7.53
CA ALA A 513 -15.04 -8.57 6.99
C ALA A 513 -15.35 -9.41 5.75
N PHE A 514 -14.33 -9.88 5.04
CA PHE A 514 -14.41 -10.81 3.92
C PHE A 514 -14.06 -12.22 4.37
N VAL A 515 -14.89 -13.19 3.98
CA VAL A 515 -14.91 -14.56 4.50
C VAL A 515 -15.12 -15.58 3.38
N GLU A 516 -15.11 -16.86 3.75
CA GLU A 516 -15.44 -17.96 2.86
C GLU A 516 -16.93 -17.96 2.53
N GLU A 517 -17.29 -18.15 1.25
CA GLU A 517 -18.69 -18.24 0.81
C GLU A 517 -19.46 -19.38 1.51
N ALA A 518 -18.75 -20.45 1.90
CA ALA A 518 -19.35 -21.53 2.67
C ALA A 518 -19.88 -21.08 4.04
N TRP A 519 -19.20 -20.15 4.72
CA TRP A 519 -19.60 -19.68 6.05
C TRP A 519 -20.94 -18.92 6.00
N GLU A 520 -21.18 -18.18 4.92
CA GLU A 520 -22.44 -17.48 4.71
C GLU A 520 -23.63 -18.44 4.60
N ARG A 521 -23.45 -19.56 3.89
CA ARG A 521 -24.47 -20.62 3.85
C ARG A 521 -24.62 -21.32 5.20
N ASP A 522 -23.51 -21.69 5.83
CA ASP A 522 -23.50 -22.54 7.01
C ASP A 522 -24.03 -21.83 8.27
N PHE A 523 -23.67 -20.56 8.46
CA PHE A 523 -24.01 -19.82 9.67
C PHE A 523 -25.18 -18.85 9.49
N ALA A 524 -25.37 -18.29 8.30
CA ALA A 524 -26.44 -17.30 8.04
C ALA A 524 -27.56 -17.83 7.12
N GLY A 525 -27.37 -18.97 6.44
CA GLY A 525 -28.30 -19.41 5.39
C GLY A 525 -28.34 -18.47 4.19
N ASN A 526 -27.29 -17.68 3.97
CA ASN A 526 -27.21 -16.68 2.92
C ASN A 526 -26.67 -17.32 1.63
N GLU A 527 -27.55 -17.57 0.67
CA GLU A 527 -27.20 -18.17 -0.63
C GLU A 527 -26.69 -17.16 -1.67
N ASP A 528 -26.90 -15.86 -1.43
CA ASP A 528 -26.50 -14.78 -2.34
C ASP A 528 -25.67 -13.69 -1.63
N PRO A 529 -24.51 -14.05 -1.06
CA PRO A 529 -23.64 -13.09 -0.39
C PRO A 529 -23.01 -12.10 -1.38
N ILE A 530 -22.55 -10.96 -0.85
CA ILE A 530 -21.91 -9.91 -1.66
C ILE A 530 -20.50 -10.37 -2.03
N LYS A 531 -20.26 -10.60 -3.32
CA LYS A 531 -18.98 -11.11 -3.86
C LYS A 531 -17.98 -9.98 -4.12
N LEU A 532 -16.72 -10.21 -3.79
CA LEU A 532 -15.61 -9.34 -4.18
C LEU A 532 -15.17 -9.69 -5.61
N ALA A 533 -15.03 -8.68 -6.47
CA ALA A 533 -14.59 -8.88 -7.85
C ALA A 533 -13.11 -9.34 -7.93
N ASN A 534 -12.25 -8.75 -7.09
CA ASN A 534 -10.81 -9.03 -7.05
C ASN A 534 -10.38 -9.34 -5.61
N PRO A 535 -10.75 -10.52 -5.07
CA PRO A 535 -10.40 -10.88 -3.70
C PRO A 535 -8.90 -11.15 -3.56
N ILE A 536 -8.33 -10.86 -2.39
CA ILE A 536 -6.91 -11.16 -2.09
C ILE A 536 -6.61 -12.67 -2.11
N ALA A 537 -7.62 -13.50 -1.82
CA ALA A 537 -7.56 -14.95 -1.89
C ALA A 537 -8.96 -15.54 -2.08
N SER A 538 -9.07 -16.75 -2.63
CA SER A 538 -10.37 -17.39 -2.95
C SER A 538 -11.22 -17.66 -1.71
N GLN A 539 -10.59 -17.97 -0.57
CA GLN A 539 -11.26 -18.14 0.73
C GLN A 539 -11.72 -16.82 1.38
N MET A 540 -11.46 -15.67 0.74
CA MET A 540 -11.86 -14.34 1.18
C MET A 540 -12.70 -13.66 0.09
N GLY A 541 -13.61 -14.42 -0.51
CA GLY A 541 -14.34 -14.04 -1.72
C GLY A 541 -15.64 -13.28 -1.49
N VAL A 542 -16.19 -13.27 -0.27
CA VAL A 542 -17.51 -12.65 0.01
C VAL A 542 -17.51 -11.83 1.28
N MET A 543 -18.39 -10.83 1.38
CA MET A 543 -18.60 -10.05 2.60
C MET A 543 -19.48 -10.83 3.59
N ARG A 544 -19.14 -10.78 4.88
CA ARG A 544 -19.88 -11.47 5.94
C ARG A 544 -21.25 -10.82 6.22
N SER A 545 -22.33 -11.62 6.31
CA SER A 545 -23.65 -11.16 6.79
C SER A 545 -23.86 -11.39 8.29
N THR A 546 -22.98 -12.18 8.90
CA THR A 546 -22.95 -12.51 10.33
C THR A 546 -21.52 -12.58 10.86
N LEU A 547 -21.32 -12.36 12.16
CA LEU A 547 -20.04 -12.50 12.86
C LEU A 547 -19.77 -13.96 13.29
N LEU A 548 -20.77 -14.84 13.25
CA LEU A 548 -20.69 -16.20 13.77
C LEU A 548 -19.57 -17.02 13.11
N GLY A 549 -19.40 -16.93 11.79
CA GLY A 549 -18.36 -17.66 11.06
C GLY A 549 -16.95 -17.28 11.52
N GLY A 550 -16.69 -15.97 11.69
CA GLY A 550 -15.42 -15.46 12.22
C GLY A 550 -15.11 -15.99 13.61
N LEU A 551 -16.11 -16.02 14.50
CA LEU A 551 -15.96 -16.56 15.86
C LEU A 551 -15.69 -18.08 15.86
N VAL A 552 -16.37 -18.86 15.03
CA VAL A 552 -16.14 -20.31 14.91
C VAL A 552 -14.76 -20.61 14.30
N GLY A 553 -14.32 -19.82 13.31
CA GLY A 553 -12.96 -19.90 12.76
C GLY A 553 -11.88 -19.59 13.81
N ALA A 554 -12.13 -18.59 14.65
CA ALA A 554 -11.25 -18.25 15.77
C ALA A 554 -11.21 -19.37 16.83
N LEU A 555 -12.37 -19.96 17.18
CA LEU A 555 -12.44 -21.13 18.05
C LEU A 555 -11.58 -22.27 17.48
N SER A 556 -11.81 -22.66 16.23
CA SER A 556 -11.09 -23.77 15.56
C SER A 556 -9.58 -23.56 15.58
N THR A 557 -9.13 -22.32 15.39
CA THR A 557 -7.70 -21.96 15.47
C THR A 557 -7.13 -22.12 16.89
N ASN A 558 -7.88 -21.73 17.92
CA ASN A 558 -7.47 -21.88 19.31
C ASN A 558 -7.46 -23.35 19.76
N LEU A 559 -8.44 -24.16 19.32
CA LEU A 559 -8.47 -25.60 19.62
C LEU A 559 -7.28 -26.34 19.02
N ARG A 560 -6.89 -26.02 17.77
CA ARG A 560 -5.66 -26.55 17.16
C ARG A 560 -4.39 -26.19 17.93
N ARG A 561 -4.43 -25.11 18.71
CA ARG A 561 -3.38 -24.68 19.64
C ARG A 561 -3.58 -25.19 21.07
N ARG A 562 -4.47 -26.18 21.25
CA ARG A 562 -4.76 -26.87 22.52
C ARG A 562 -5.38 -26.00 23.62
N ALA A 563 -6.09 -24.94 23.25
CA ALA A 563 -6.90 -24.19 24.21
C ALA A 563 -8.02 -25.08 24.79
N SER A 564 -8.11 -25.17 26.11
CA SER A 564 -9.12 -25.98 26.82
C SER A 564 -10.43 -25.23 27.08
N ARG A 565 -10.42 -23.91 26.96
CA ARG A 565 -11.55 -23.01 27.19
C ARG A 565 -11.41 -21.77 26.32
N VAL A 566 -12.50 -21.37 25.65
CA VAL A 566 -12.50 -20.23 24.72
C VAL A 566 -13.80 -19.46 24.89
N ARG A 567 -13.71 -18.17 25.24
CA ARG A 567 -14.85 -17.24 25.32
C ARG A 567 -14.49 -15.97 24.57
N LEU A 568 -15.12 -15.75 23.43
CA LEU A 568 -14.77 -14.68 22.50
C LEU A 568 -15.98 -13.79 22.23
N PHE A 569 -15.75 -12.51 21.99
CA PHE A 569 -16.77 -11.63 21.44
C PHE A 569 -16.21 -10.72 20.36
N GLU A 570 -17.06 -10.29 19.43
CA GLU A 570 -16.73 -9.31 18.39
C GLU A 570 -17.84 -8.28 18.26
N ILE A 571 -17.47 -7.02 18.03
CA ILE A 571 -18.37 -5.95 17.61
C ILE A 571 -17.93 -5.52 16.22
N GLY A 572 -18.79 -5.66 15.22
CA GLY A 572 -18.39 -5.42 13.84
C GLY A 572 -19.55 -5.19 12.89
N ARG A 573 -19.22 -4.65 11.71
CA ARG A 573 -20.17 -4.53 10.60
C ARG A 573 -20.43 -5.89 9.96
N CYS A 574 -21.68 -6.11 9.62
CA CYS A 574 -22.15 -7.13 8.71
C CYS A 574 -22.69 -6.46 7.45
N PHE A 575 -22.80 -7.20 6.36
CA PHE A 575 -23.17 -6.68 5.05
C PHE A 575 -24.27 -7.53 4.44
N ALA A 576 -25.36 -6.90 4.02
CA ALA A 576 -26.46 -7.57 3.35
C ALA A 576 -26.95 -6.74 2.16
N LYS A 577 -27.46 -7.43 1.15
CA LYS A 577 -28.19 -6.78 0.04
C LYS A 577 -29.51 -6.26 0.58
N ASP A 578 -29.77 -4.98 0.34
CA ASP A 578 -30.99 -4.29 0.79
C ASP A 578 -31.28 -3.15 -0.18
N ALA A 579 -32.37 -3.24 -0.93
CA ALA A 579 -32.76 -2.22 -1.91
C ALA A 579 -32.98 -0.83 -1.28
N SER A 580 -33.30 -0.78 0.02
CA SER A 580 -33.45 0.46 0.79
C SER A 580 -32.18 0.87 1.54
N GLY A 581 -31.09 0.12 1.36
CA GLY A 581 -29.83 0.27 2.08
C GLY A 581 -29.14 1.60 1.81
N ALA A 582 -28.56 2.16 2.87
CA ALA A 582 -27.75 3.37 2.87
C ALA A 582 -26.50 3.16 3.75
N PRO A 583 -25.37 3.88 3.52
CA PRO A 583 -25.18 4.96 2.54
C PRO A 583 -24.91 4.47 1.11
N VAL A 584 -24.74 3.16 0.90
CA VAL A 584 -24.53 2.57 -0.42
C VAL A 584 -25.86 1.98 -0.87
N GLU A 585 -26.44 2.53 -1.94
CA GLU A 585 -27.69 2.05 -2.51
C GLU A 585 -27.61 0.55 -2.83
N GLY A 586 -28.63 -0.20 -2.42
CA GLY A 586 -28.68 -1.66 -2.61
C GLY A 586 -28.00 -2.48 -1.50
N TYR A 587 -27.40 -1.85 -0.48
CA TYR A 587 -26.68 -2.55 0.58
C TYR A 587 -26.89 -1.96 1.99
N SER A 588 -27.12 -2.82 2.97
CA SER A 588 -27.15 -2.46 4.39
C SER A 588 -25.87 -2.89 5.10
N GLN A 589 -25.42 -2.08 6.07
CA GLN A 589 -24.19 -2.30 6.83
C GLN A 589 -24.41 -2.26 8.35
N PRO A 590 -25.30 -3.10 8.91
CA PRO A 590 -25.62 -3.06 10.34
C PRO A 590 -24.42 -3.40 11.21
N MET A 591 -24.33 -2.72 12.36
CA MET A 591 -23.41 -3.11 13.43
C MET A 591 -24.04 -4.21 14.28
N ARG A 592 -23.29 -5.28 14.51
CA ARG A 592 -23.67 -6.40 15.37
C ARG A 592 -22.69 -6.56 16.52
N VAL A 593 -23.14 -7.19 17.59
CA VAL A 593 -22.29 -7.77 18.64
C VAL A 593 -22.59 -9.25 18.74
N ALA A 594 -21.55 -10.07 18.67
CA ALA A 594 -21.67 -11.51 18.78
C ALA A 594 -20.69 -12.06 19.81
N GLY A 595 -21.04 -13.20 20.41
CA GLY A 595 -20.18 -13.91 21.34
C GLY A 595 -20.26 -15.41 21.17
N LEU A 596 -19.19 -16.08 21.58
CA LEU A 596 -19.02 -17.52 21.52
C LEU A 596 -18.41 -17.99 22.83
N ALA A 597 -18.97 -19.05 23.42
CA ALA A 597 -18.42 -19.73 24.59
C ALA A 597 -18.26 -21.23 24.34
N TRP A 598 -17.09 -21.76 24.69
CA TRP A 598 -16.72 -23.17 24.53
C TRP A 598 -15.84 -23.65 25.69
N GLY A 599 -16.06 -24.89 26.12
CA GLY A 599 -15.30 -25.54 27.19
C GLY A 599 -15.95 -25.41 28.57
N PRO A 600 -15.18 -25.54 29.67
CA PRO A 600 -15.68 -25.36 31.02
C PRO A 600 -16.26 -23.96 31.29
N VAL A 601 -17.31 -23.87 32.11
CA VAL A 601 -17.95 -22.58 32.45
C VAL A 601 -16.98 -21.60 33.11
N ALA A 602 -16.08 -22.10 33.94
CA ALA A 602 -14.98 -21.32 34.51
C ALA A 602 -13.65 -22.06 34.30
N PRO A 603 -12.51 -21.36 34.47
CA PRO A 603 -11.20 -22.00 34.53
C PRO A 603 -11.16 -23.12 35.59
N GLU A 604 -10.22 -24.05 35.41
CA GLU A 604 -9.96 -25.09 36.40
C GLU A 604 -9.63 -24.47 37.77
N GLN A 605 -10.39 -24.85 38.79
CA GLN A 605 -10.23 -24.31 40.14
C GLN A 605 -10.78 -25.28 41.20
N TRP A 606 -10.29 -25.17 42.44
CA TRP A 606 -10.61 -26.09 43.54
C TRP A 606 -12.00 -25.85 44.17
N GLY A 607 -12.58 -24.66 44.00
CA GLY A 607 -13.80 -24.24 44.70
C GLY A 607 -15.12 -24.70 44.07
N GLN A 608 -15.08 -25.32 42.88
CA GLN A 608 -16.28 -25.83 42.20
C GLN A 608 -15.96 -27.02 41.29
N ALA A 609 -16.95 -27.89 41.10
CA ALA A 609 -16.84 -28.98 40.14
C ALA A 609 -16.78 -28.44 38.69
N SER A 610 -15.95 -29.07 37.86
CA SER A 610 -15.86 -28.73 36.44
C SER A 610 -17.14 -29.14 35.71
N ARG A 611 -17.80 -28.17 35.06
CA ARG A 611 -18.90 -28.40 34.13
C ARG A 611 -18.69 -27.57 32.88
N ARG A 612 -19.21 -28.06 31.75
CA ARG A 612 -19.20 -27.30 30.49
C ARG A 612 -20.16 -26.13 30.56
N VAL A 613 -19.86 -25.11 29.77
CA VAL A 613 -20.80 -24.03 29.47
C VAL A 613 -22.03 -24.61 28.78
N ASP A 614 -23.22 -24.13 29.15
CA ASP A 614 -24.48 -24.50 28.52
C ASP A 614 -25.26 -23.27 28.02
N PHE A 615 -26.45 -23.53 27.46
CA PHE A 615 -27.33 -22.50 26.92
C PHE A 615 -27.68 -21.43 27.97
N TYR A 616 -27.90 -21.81 29.22
CA TYR A 616 -28.37 -20.89 30.26
C TYR A 616 -27.25 -20.00 30.80
N ASP A 617 -25.99 -20.46 30.75
CA ASP A 617 -24.83 -19.60 31.06
C ASP A 617 -24.75 -18.40 30.11
N VAL A 618 -24.86 -18.66 28.80
CA VAL A 618 -24.81 -17.59 27.79
C VAL A 618 -26.11 -16.78 27.76
N LYS A 619 -27.25 -17.42 28.08
CA LYS A 619 -28.53 -16.70 28.22
C LYS A 619 -28.43 -15.63 29.30
N ARG A 620 -27.86 -15.96 30.46
CA ARG A 620 -27.59 -15.00 31.53
C ARG A 620 -26.72 -13.86 31.03
N ASP A 621 -25.68 -14.17 30.25
CA ASP A 621 -24.80 -13.13 29.72
C ASP A 621 -25.58 -12.14 28.83
N VAL A 622 -26.41 -12.67 27.92
CA VAL A 622 -27.28 -11.88 27.02
C VAL A 622 -28.33 -11.07 27.81
N GLU A 623 -28.94 -11.64 28.84
CA GLU A 623 -29.89 -10.95 29.73
C GLU A 623 -29.23 -9.72 30.38
N ILE A 624 -27.98 -9.86 30.84
CA ILE A 624 -27.19 -8.75 31.41
C ILE A 624 -26.92 -7.69 30.33
N LEU A 625 -26.54 -8.08 29.10
CA LEU A 625 -26.30 -7.14 28.01
C LEU A 625 -27.54 -6.31 27.69
N LEU A 626 -28.71 -6.94 27.63
CA LEU A 626 -29.97 -6.28 27.30
C LEU A 626 -30.66 -5.62 28.51
N GLY A 627 -30.13 -5.79 29.73
CA GLY A 627 -30.67 -5.19 30.94
C GLY A 627 -32.01 -5.80 31.36
N GLY A 628 -32.18 -7.11 31.16
CA GLY A 628 -33.41 -7.84 31.54
C GLY A 628 -34.63 -7.58 30.65
N ARG A 629 -34.49 -6.82 29.56
CA ARG A 629 -35.59 -6.49 28.61
C ARG A 629 -35.85 -7.56 27.55
N ALA A 630 -35.08 -8.64 27.58
CA ALA A 630 -35.04 -9.64 26.52
C ALA A 630 -36.12 -10.71 26.71
N GLU A 631 -36.89 -10.95 25.65
CA GLU A 631 -37.75 -12.13 25.52
C GLU A 631 -37.01 -13.17 24.68
N PHE A 632 -37.03 -14.44 25.11
CA PHE A 632 -36.38 -15.54 24.43
C PHE A 632 -37.43 -16.49 23.86
N VAL A 633 -37.59 -16.48 22.54
CA VAL A 633 -38.61 -17.29 21.85
C VAL A 633 -37.92 -18.41 21.10
N ALA A 634 -38.35 -19.65 21.31
CA ALA A 634 -37.79 -20.81 20.59
C ALA A 634 -37.95 -20.60 19.07
N ALA A 635 -36.84 -20.63 18.34
CA ALA A 635 -36.82 -20.34 16.90
C ALA A 635 -35.74 -21.17 16.22
N LYS A 636 -35.97 -21.54 14.95
CA LYS A 636 -34.99 -22.24 14.12
C LYS A 636 -34.02 -21.23 13.50
N HIS A 637 -32.75 -21.59 13.41
CA HIS A 637 -31.72 -20.80 12.77
C HIS A 637 -30.73 -21.73 12.05
N PRO A 638 -30.24 -21.42 10.83
CA PRO A 638 -29.36 -22.30 10.06
C PRO A 638 -28.11 -22.75 10.84
N GLY A 639 -27.49 -21.82 11.57
CA GLY A 639 -26.29 -22.10 12.38
C GLY A 639 -26.52 -22.84 13.70
N PHE A 640 -27.77 -23.01 14.18
CA PHE A 640 -28.04 -23.50 15.53
C PHE A 640 -28.84 -24.79 15.59
N HIS A 641 -28.71 -25.51 16.71
CA HIS A 641 -29.47 -26.71 17.00
C HIS A 641 -30.98 -26.39 17.12
N PRO A 642 -31.88 -27.10 16.40
CA PRO A 642 -33.29 -26.70 16.25
C PRO A 642 -34.12 -26.70 17.54
N GLY A 643 -33.69 -27.47 18.55
CA GLY A 643 -34.31 -27.51 19.89
C GLY A 643 -33.55 -26.74 20.97
N ARG A 644 -32.43 -26.09 20.63
CA ARG A 644 -31.55 -25.37 21.58
C ARG A 644 -31.11 -24.03 20.98
N SER A 645 -32.10 -23.31 20.46
CA SER A 645 -31.95 -22.00 19.81
C SER A 645 -33.14 -21.10 20.13
N ALA A 646 -32.86 -19.81 20.30
CA ALA A 646 -33.87 -18.80 20.57
C ALA A 646 -33.61 -17.54 19.73
N GLU A 647 -34.70 -16.99 19.20
CA GLU A 647 -34.76 -15.61 18.74
C GLU A 647 -34.91 -14.70 19.97
N ILE A 648 -34.19 -13.59 19.95
CA ILE A 648 -34.15 -12.62 21.04
C ILE A 648 -34.94 -11.40 20.62
N LYS A 649 -35.97 -11.07 21.40
CA LYS A 649 -36.83 -9.90 21.15
C LYS A 649 -36.70 -8.87 22.26
N VAL A 650 -36.81 -7.61 21.87
CA VAL A 650 -36.93 -6.48 22.80
C VAL A 650 -38.10 -5.64 22.32
N GLN A 651 -39.12 -5.47 23.17
CA GLN A 651 -40.36 -4.75 22.82
C GLN A 651 -41.03 -5.33 21.55
N GLY A 652 -41.04 -6.66 21.40
CA GLY A 652 -41.60 -7.35 20.25
C GLY A 652 -40.74 -7.35 18.98
N CYS A 653 -39.69 -6.52 18.91
CA CYS A 653 -38.78 -6.47 17.76
C CYS A 653 -37.67 -7.51 17.89
N VAL A 654 -37.35 -8.22 16.79
CA VAL A 654 -36.24 -9.18 16.74
C VAL A 654 -34.92 -8.42 16.77
N THR A 655 -34.12 -8.67 17.79
CA THR A 655 -32.82 -8.02 17.98
C THR A 655 -31.65 -8.97 17.74
N GLY A 656 -31.87 -10.28 17.67
CA GLY A 656 -30.82 -11.24 17.39
C GLY A 656 -31.21 -12.69 17.69
N PHE A 657 -30.20 -13.55 17.78
CA PHE A 657 -30.36 -14.98 18.06
C PHE A 657 -29.30 -15.48 19.04
N MET A 658 -29.61 -16.55 19.77
CA MET A 658 -28.63 -17.35 20.50
C MET A 658 -28.93 -18.84 20.35
N GLY A 659 -27.90 -19.66 20.47
CA GLY A 659 -28.09 -21.11 20.44
C GLY A 659 -26.80 -21.91 20.54
N GLU A 660 -26.99 -23.21 20.72
CA GLU A 660 -25.92 -24.18 20.56
C GLU A 660 -25.67 -24.41 19.06
N LEU A 661 -24.40 -24.49 18.65
CA LEU A 661 -24.04 -24.74 17.25
C LEU A 661 -24.65 -26.05 16.74
N HIS A 662 -25.17 -26.04 15.51
CA HIS A 662 -25.81 -27.21 14.91
C HIS A 662 -24.84 -28.42 14.86
N PRO A 663 -25.25 -29.66 15.22
CA PRO A 663 -24.36 -30.82 15.27
C PRO A 663 -23.63 -31.14 13.95
N ALA A 664 -24.30 -30.93 12.81
CA ALA A 664 -23.65 -31.08 11.49
C ALA A 664 -22.49 -30.09 11.28
N LEU A 665 -22.60 -28.87 11.82
CA LEU A 665 -21.54 -27.87 11.76
C LEU A 665 -20.43 -28.20 12.76
N VAL A 666 -20.76 -28.71 13.95
CA VAL A 666 -19.78 -29.23 14.92
C VAL A 666 -18.88 -30.28 14.26
N GLN A 667 -19.47 -31.23 13.52
CA GLN A 667 -18.72 -32.23 12.78
C GLN A 667 -17.92 -31.62 11.62
N ARG A 668 -18.54 -30.75 10.82
CA ARG A 668 -17.90 -30.13 9.64
C ARG A 668 -16.65 -29.32 9.99
N TYR A 669 -16.68 -28.63 11.12
CA TYR A 669 -15.57 -27.79 11.58
C TYR A 669 -14.66 -28.50 12.60
N ASP A 670 -14.77 -29.83 12.71
CA ASP A 670 -13.94 -30.68 13.58
C ASP A 670 -13.89 -30.21 15.04
N LEU A 671 -15.06 -29.83 15.56
CA LEU A 671 -15.21 -29.38 16.93
C LEU A 671 -15.58 -30.58 17.83
N ALA A 672 -14.85 -30.76 18.92
CA ALA A 672 -15.11 -31.88 19.84
C ALA A 672 -16.51 -31.80 20.48
N ASN A 673 -17.03 -30.59 20.72
CA ASN A 673 -18.35 -30.34 21.28
C ASN A 673 -18.89 -29.01 20.76
N ALA A 674 -20.21 -28.83 20.81
CA ALA A 674 -20.86 -27.62 20.32
C ALA A 674 -20.57 -26.40 21.21
N PRO A 675 -20.07 -25.28 20.65
CA PRO A 675 -20.07 -24.00 21.36
C PRO A 675 -21.50 -23.44 21.48
N ILE A 676 -21.68 -22.52 22.42
CA ILE A 676 -22.88 -21.69 22.54
C ILE A 676 -22.54 -20.31 22.00
N LEU A 677 -23.37 -19.78 21.10
CA LEU A 677 -23.16 -18.48 20.46
C LEU A 677 -24.38 -17.57 20.62
N PHE A 678 -24.15 -16.27 20.52
CA PHE A 678 -25.19 -15.27 20.32
C PHE A 678 -24.74 -14.23 19.30
N GLU A 679 -25.70 -13.60 18.63
CA GLU A 679 -25.49 -12.42 17.81
C GLU A 679 -26.68 -11.47 17.98
N LEU A 680 -26.40 -10.19 18.23
CA LEU A 680 -27.38 -9.15 18.53
C LEU A 680 -27.12 -7.91 17.67
N SER A 681 -28.18 -7.17 17.36
CA SER A 681 -28.11 -5.80 16.87
C SER A 681 -27.41 -4.93 17.91
N LEU A 682 -26.38 -4.18 17.49
CA LEU A 682 -25.64 -3.32 18.41
C LEU A 682 -26.55 -2.25 19.01
N ASP A 683 -27.43 -1.64 18.22
CA ASP A 683 -28.32 -0.56 18.67
C ASP A 683 -29.26 -1.01 19.79
N ALA A 684 -29.80 -2.23 19.69
CA ALA A 684 -30.65 -2.81 20.72
C ALA A 684 -29.90 -3.01 22.05
N VAL A 685 -28.62 -3.38 21.97
CA VAL A 685 -27.74 -3.53 23.12
C VAL A 685 -27.31 -2.18 23.66
N LEU A 686 -27.12 -1.15 22.82
CA LEU A 686 -26.72 0.16 23.30
C LEU A 686 -27.85 0.94 23.98
N ALA A 687 -29.10 0.69 23.57
CA ALA A 687 -30.27 1.26 24.23
C ALA A 687 -30.28 0.94 25.73
N SER A 688 -30.59 1.97 26.53
CA SER A 688 -30.68 1.95 27.99
C SER A 688 -31.95 2.68 28.43
N GLN A 689 -32.54 2.23 29.54
CA GLN A 689 -33.63 2.96 30.19
C GLN A 689 -33.05 3.84 31.28
N VAL A 690 -33.52 5.09 31.36
CA VAL A 690 -33.18 5.99 32.46
C VAL A 690 -34.00 5.54 33.68
N PRO A 691 -33.36 5.24 34.82
CA PRO A 691 -34.08 4.85 36.02
C PRO A 691 -35.06 5.93 36.46
N ALA A 692 -36.32 5.54 36.70
CA ALA A 692 -37.31 6.41 37.32
C ALA A 692 -37.44 6.04 38.81
N PHE A 693 -37.44 7.04 39.69
CA PHE A 693 -37.63 6.82 41.11
C PHE A 693 -39.02 6.24 41.41
N ALA A 694 -39.05 5.20 42.22
CA ALA A 694 -40.26 4.63 42.81
C ALA A 694 -40.10 4.55 44.33
N GLU A 695 -41.14 4.90 45.10
CA GLU A 695 -41.09 4.83 46.55
C GLU A 695 -41.01 3.37 47.02
N LEU A 696 -40.13 3.11 47.99
CA LEU A 696 -39.95 1.78 48.59
C LEU A 696 -41.07 1.52 49.62
N PRO A 697 -41.84 0.43 49.49
CA PRO A 697 -42.85 0.07 50.47
C PRO A 697 -42.25 -0.12 51.87
N ARG A 698 -42.92 0.40 52.91
CA ARG A 698 -42.45 0.32 54.31
C ARG A 698 -42.98 -0.90 55.06
N HIS A 699 -43.88 -1.64 54.45
CA HIS A 699 -44.60 -2.77 55.06
C HIS A 699 -43.92 -4.10 54.70
N PRO A 700 -44.02 -5.14 55.55
CA PRO A 700 -43.34 -6.41 55.31
C PRO A 700 -43.88 -7.14 54.08
N THR A 701 -42.98 -7.85 53.40
CA THR A 701 -43.30 -8.72 52.28
C THR A 701 -43.70 -10.11 52.77
N VAL A 702 -44.68 -10.73 52.11
CA VAL A 702 -45.08 -12.12 52.33
C VAL A 702 -44.67 -12.97 51.13
N MET A 703 -44.17 -14.18 51.39
CA MET A 703 -43.83 -15.15 50.35
C MET A 703 -44.72 -16.38 50.45
N ARG A 704 -45.19 -16.88 49.30
CA ARG A 704 -45.94 -18.13 49.17
C ARG A 704 -45.38 -18.92 47.99
N ASP A 705 -45.11 -20.19 48.21
CA ASP A 705 -44.63 -21.09 47.16
C ASP A 705 -45.80 -21.86 46.55
N LEU A 706 -45.77 -22.06 45.24
CA LEU A 706 -46.81 -22.69 44.44
C LEU A 706 -46.18 -23.72 43.50
N ALA A 707 -46.59 -24.98 43.59
CA ALA A 707 -46.15 -26.02 42.67
C ALA A 707 -47.27 -26.36 41.69
N LEU A 708 -47.06 -26.03 40.41
CA LEU A 708 -48.04 -26.27 39.34
C LEU A 708 -47.56 -27.38 38.41
N VAL A 709 -48.38 -28.41 38.23
CA VAL A 709 -48.17 -29.44 37.21
C VAL A 709 -48.82 -28.99 35.91
N VAL A 710 -48.04 -28.83 34.85
CA VAL A 710 -48.46 -28.38 33.52
C VAL A 710 -47.92 -29.30 32.43
N GLY A 711 -48.49 -29.25 31.23
CA GLY A 711 -47.95 -29.99 30.07
C GLY A 711 -46.55 -29.53 29.67
N ASN A 712 -45.73 -30.44 29.13
CA ASN A 712 -44.34 -30.16 28.76
C ASN A 712 -44.17 -29.02 27.76
N ALA A 713 -45.16 -28.82 26.87
CA ALA A 713 -45.18 -27.76 25.87
C ALA A 713 -45.37 -26.35 26.46
N VAL A 714 -45.93 -26.22 27.67
CA VAL A 714 -46.12 -24.92 28.33
C VAL A 714 -44.75 -24.39 28.75
N THR A 715 -44.32 -23.25 28.22
CA THR A 715 -43.04 -22.65 28.63
C THR A 715 -43.18 -22.02 30.01
N ALA A 716 -42.10 -22.01 30.79
CA ALA A 716 -42.08 -21.37 32.10
C ALA A 716 -42.39 -19.86 31.98
N ASP A 717 -41.92 -19.23 30.90
CA ASP A 717 -42.16 -17.82 30.61
C ASP A 717 -43.64 -17.51 30.30
N ALA A 718 -44.31 -18.36 29.50
CA ALA A 718 -45.74 -18.22 29.24
C ALA A 718 -46.56 -18.40 30.52
N LEU A 719 -46.20 -19.39 31.35
CA LEU A 719 -46.85 -19.61 32.64
C LEU A 719 -46.69 -18.40 33.56
N VAL A 720 -45.46 -17.91 33.76
CA VAL A 720 -45.20 -16.74 34.62
C VAL A 720 -45.90 -15.48 34.09
N SER A 721 -45.86 -15.25 32.78
CA SER A 721 -46.49 -14.09 32.16
C SER A 721 -48.02 -14.12 32.28
N GLY A 722 -48.65 -15.28 32.04
CA GLY A 722 -50.09 -15.45 32.24
C GLY A 722 -50.51 -15.26 33.69
N LEU A 723 -49.73 -15.81 34.64
CA LEU A 723 -49.95 -15.61 36.06
C LEU A 723 -49.81 -14.15 36.48
N ARG A 724 -48.80 -13.43 35.98
CA ARG A 724 -48.63 -11.99 36.24
C ARG A 724 -49.76 -11.15 35.66
N ALA A 725 -50.27 -11.51 34.47
CA ALA A 725 -51.40 -10.82 33.85
C ALA A 725 -52.71 -11.01 34.64
N ALA A 726 -52.89 -12.17 35.27
CA ALA A 726 -54.02 -12.46 36.15
C ALA A 726 -53.81 -12.03 37.61
N ALA A 727 -52.64 -11.51 37.96
CA ALA A 727 -52.28 -11.20 39.32
C ALA A 727 -53.01 -9.94 39.84
N VAL A 728 -53.46 -10.01 41.09
CA VAL A 728 -54.00 -8.85 41.81
C VAL A 728 -52.88 -7.91 42.24
N GLU A 729 -53.21 -6.64 42.51
CA GLU A 729 -52.25 -5.56 42.80
C GLU A 729 -51.21 -5.90 43.88
N ILE A 730 -51.57 -6.73 44.86
CA ILE A 730 -50.66 -7.09 45.95
C ILE A 730 -49.54 -8.05 45.53
N VAL A 731 -49.61 -8.68 44.36
CA VAL A 731 -48.56 -9.59 43.85
C VAL A 731 -47.45 -8.76 43.19
N ARG A 732 -46.26 -8.82 43.77
CA ARG A 732 -45.08 -8.07 43.31
C ARG A 732 -44.17 -8.86 42.37
N ALA A 733 -44.02 -10.16 42.62
CA ALA A 733 -43.19 -11.01 41.79
C ALA A 733 -43.73 -12.44 41.77
N VAL A 734 -43.46 -13.13 40.66
CA VAL A 734 -43.69 -14.56 40.47
C VAL A 734 -42.43 -15.09 39.81
N ASP A 735 -41.67 -15.90 40.54
CA ASP A 735 -40.34 -16.36 40.11
C ASP A 735 -40.27 -17.89 40.14
N VAL A 736 -39.70 -18.49 39.09
CA VAL A 736 -39.46 -19.93 39.03
C VAL A 736 -38.20 -20.26 39.83
N PHE A 737 -38.30 -21.23 40.75
CA PHE A 737 -37.13 -21.71 41.51
C PHE A 737 -36.86 -23.20 41.33
N ASP A 738 -37.80 -23.98 40.79
CA ASP A 738 -37.57 -25.39 40.45
C ASP A 738 -38.45 -25.85 39.27
N VAL A 739 -37.92 -26.80 38.49
CA VAL A 739 -38.64 -27.48 37.40
C VAL A 739 -38.32 -28.97 37.48
N TYR A 740 -39.33 -29.78 37.77
CA TYR A 740 -39.18 -31.21 38.00
C TYR A 740 -39.98 -32.05 36.99
N SER A 741 -39.28 -32.96 36.31
CA SER A 741 -39.84 -33.90 35.31
C SER A 741 -39.36 -35.32 35.58
N GLY A 742 -39.62 -35.83 36.79
CA GLY A 742 -39.16 -37.14 37.25
C GLY A 742 -40.27 -38.01 37.83
N LYS A 743 -39.88 -38.98 38.66
CA LYS A 743 -40.79 -39.93 39.31
C LYS A 743 -41.91 -39.21 40.06
N GLY A 744 -43.16 -39.58 39.77
CA GLY A 744 -44.35 -38.99 40.39
C GLY A 744 -44.99 -37.84 39.61
N ILE A 745 -44.49 -37.55 38.40
CA ILE A 745 -45.13 -36.69 37.39
C ILE A 745 -45.31 -37.52 36.12
N GLU A 746 -46.42 -37.33 35.40
CA GLU A 746 -46.68 -38.02 34.14
C GLU A 746 -45.63 -37.64 33.06
N PRO A 747 -45.27 -38.54 32.14
CA PRO A 747 -44.18 -38.30 31.17
C PRO A 747 -44.38 -37.08 30.26
N ASP A 748 -45.62 -36.69 30.00
CA ASP A 748 -46.00 -35.52 29.19
C ASP A 748 -46.16 -34.22 30.01
N GLN A 749 -45.88 -34.28 31.32
CA GLN A 749 -46.04 -33.18 32.26
C GLN A 749 -44.74 -32.83 33.00
N LYS A 750 -44.75 -31.64 33.60
CA LYS A 750 -43.70 -31.15 34.47
C LYS A 750 -44.30 -30.35 35.62
N SER A 751 -43.65 -30.42 36.78
CA SER A 751 -43.97 -29.59 37.94
C SER A 751 -43.09 -28.34 37.93
N VAL A 752 -43.68 -27.16 37.89
CA VAL A 752 -42.99 -25.87 37.99
C VAL A 752 -43.26 -25.28 39.36
N ALA A 753 -42.21 -25.10 40.16
CA ALA A 753 -42.30 -24.47 41.47
C ALA A 753 -42.03 -22.96 41.34
N LEU A 754 -43.00 -22.18 41.81
CA LEU A 754 -43.04 -20.73 41.72
C LEU A 754 -43.03 -20.13 43.11
N ARG A 755 -42.27 -19.06 43.31
CA ARG A 755 -42.33 -18.21 44.49
C ARG A 755 -43.11 -16.96 44.15
N VAL A 756 -44.21 -16.75 44.85
CA VAL A 756 -45.05 -15.57 44.75
C VAL A 756 -44.72 -14.62 45.89
N MET A 757 -44.30 -13.41 45.55
CA MET A 757 -44.02 -12.34 46.49
C MET A 757 -45.21 -11.40 46.55
N LEU A 758 -45.76 -11.17 47.74
CA LEU A 758 -46.92 -10.32 47.97
C LEU A 758 -46.57 -9.15 48.90
N GLN A 759 -46.96 -7.93 48.53
CA GLN A 759 -46.75 -6.73 49.34
C GLN A 759 -47.65 -5.57 48.89
N HIS A 760 -48.35 -4.94 49.83
CA HIS A 760 -49.06 -3.68 49.61
C HIS A 760 -48.16 -2.48 49.92
N ALA A 761 -48.34 -1.37 49.20
CA ALA A 761 -47.49 -0.18 49.35
C ALA A 761 -47.71 0.54 50.70
N GLU A 762 -48.96 0.57 51.18
CA GLU A 762 -49.40 1.41 52.31
C GLU A 762 -49.84 0.65 53.57
N ARG A 763 -49.85 -0.70 53.56
CA ARG A 763 -50.28 -1.48 54.72
C ARG A 763 -49.73 -2.91 54.72
N THR A 764 -49.81 -3.56 55.88
CA THR A 764 -49.54 -4.99 56.03
C THR A 764 -50.69 -5.81 55.43
N LEU A 765 -50.37 -6.93 54.80
CA LEU A 765 -51.36 -7.85 54.21
C LEU A 765 -52.00 -8.73 55.29
N GLU A 766 -53.31 -8.94 55.20
CA GLU A 766 -54.04 -9.92 56.00
C GLU A 766 -54.11 -11.28 55.29
N GLU A 767 -54.26 -12.38 56.06
CA GLU A 767 -54.23 -13.75 55.50
C GLU A 767 -55.32 -13.98 54.44
N ALA A 768 -56.50 -13.40 54.63
CA ALA A 768 -57.61 -13.51 53.67
C ALA A 768 -57.26 -12.92 52.30
N GLU A 769 -56.46 -11.85 52.26
CA GLU A 769 -56.04 -11.19 51.02
C GLU A 769 -54.98 -12.01 50.29
N ILE A 770 -54.07 -12.60 51.06
CA ILE A 770 -53.03 -13.50 50.55
C ILE A 770 -53.69 -14.73 49.91
N ASP A 771 -54.63 -15.37 50.61
CA ASP A 771 -55.35 -16.54 50.11
C ASP A 771 -56.16 -16.25 48.85
N ASN A 772 -56.76 -15.07 48.76
CA ASN A 772 -57.51 -14.65 47.58
C ASN A 772 -56.57 -14.44 46.38
N ALA A 773 -55.42 -13.81 46.59
CA ALA A 773 -54.41 -13.64 45.54
C ALA A 773 -53.88 -15.00 45.04
N MET A 774 -53.56 -15.93 45.95
CA MET A 774 -53.09 -17.25 45.57
C MET A 774 -54.17 -18.06 44.83
N ARG A 775 -55.43 -18.00 45.26
CA ARG A 775 -56.56 -18.63 44.55
C ARG A 775 -56.76 -18.07 43.15
N ALA A 776 -56.58 -16.76 42.96
CA ALA A 776 -56.66 -16.13 41.64
C ALA A 776 -55.58 -16.67 40.69
N LEU A 777 -54.33 -16.78 41.17
CA LEU A 777 -53.22 -17.33 40.40
C LEU A 777 -53.44 -18.81 40.04
N ILE A 778 -53.91 -19.64 40.99
CA ILE A 778 -54.22 -21.05 40.73
C ILE A 778 -55.34 -21.17 39.68
N SER A 779 -56.40 -20.39 39.81
CA SER A 779 -57.53 -20.40 38.87
C SER A 779 -57.10 -19.99 37.46
N ALA A 780 -56.18 -19.03 37.34
CA ALA A 780 -55.59 -18.64 36.07
C ALA A 780 -54.73 -19.77 35.47
N ALA A 781 -53.90 -20.43 36.28
CA ALA A 781 -53.12 -21.60 35.86
C ALA A 781 -53.99 -22.73 35.30
N GLU A 782 -55.09 -23.05 36.01
CA GLU A 782 -56.05 -24.08 35.61
C GLU A 782 -56.75 -23.72 34.29
N ARG A 783 -57.24 -22.48 34.16
CA ARG A 783 -58.01 -22.03 33.00
C ARG A 783 -57.17 -21.87 31.73
N GLU A 784 -55.98 -21.28 31.84
CA GLU A 784 -55.19 -20.85 30.68
C GLU A 784 -54.14 -21.88 30.27
N PHE A 785 -53.65 -22.68 31.21
CA PHE A 785 -52.54 -23.62 30.98
C PHE A 785 -52.89 -25.07 31.33
N GLY A 786 -54.12 -25.34 31.76
CA GLY A 786 -54.53 -26.66 32.24
C GLY A 786 -53.74 -27.13 33.47
N GLY A 787 -53.14 -26.19 34.20
CA GLY A 787 -52.27 -26.47 35.33
C GLY A 787 -53.04 -27.02 36.53
N ARG A 788 -52.39 -27.85 37.36
CA ARG A 788 -52.98 -28.35 38.62
C ARG A 788 -52.03 -28.12 39.78
N LEU A 789 -52.57 -27.76 40.94
CA LEU A 789 -51.77 -27.69 42.15
C LEU A 789 -51.25 -29.08 42.51
N ARG A 790 -49.94 -29.20 42.73
CA ARG A 790 -49.33 -30.44 43.19
C ARG A 790 -49.68 -30.65 44.67
N ALA A 791 -50.26 -31.82 44.98
CA ALA A 791 -50.61 -32.23 46.33
C ALA A 791 -49.38 -32.58 47.18
#